data_AF-A0A922MPQ2-F1
#
_entry.id   AF-A0A922MPQ2-F1
#
_cell.length_a   1.000
_cell.length_b   1.000
_cell.length_c   1.000
_cell.angle_alpha   90.00
_cell.angle_beta   90.00
_cell.angle_gamma   90.00
#
_symmetry.space_group_name_H-M   'P 1'
#
loop_
_entity.id
_entity.type
_entity.pdbx_description
1 polymer ?
#
loop_
_entity_poly.entity_id
_entity_poly.type
_entity_poly.pdbx_seq_one_letter_code
_entity_poly.pdbx_strand_id
1 'polypeptide(L)'
;MAPKKDPKKKVPEDTRGAFTEVERTLYELQLADCNRKVARLRQAVDEFEIRNEELQKAYDKLDEDRADIIAYLKKTLNVKTEENNELKEKVKGLEELREIETNQFKESVDELKKNFTTMKDQLTSENKLLAGKLNTLEEFRAIRDDLMRKFDNQERSFEEQEIKYKRMIYDAEKKFIIGKDKLKREMEERLLHLAQEFQDASEMRIAASTHRVIRENIALNNQLDSLLMTQAKVAEQNEKFREDERAAQCAREVAEEERDKAINKSIIQLKVIDQLTTAFQDVKKQKALYDKTQFDNEKLQIRTQKLTKENERLLLRVRILEQNLHATMDEQNKSIVEAAKILREREKYKKILKEAAFAVESALKADHWSKLDPTREIADREIVLKNILAVIKQYHDAARAESVESLISLSNIYDKGDLGFEPKPAPRKSLATGTGIGTTSSLQSFEEKHSDVSGSSAPSSSIASIKTIPSISLLPIEENDQLPSLRESVPSFTVTSLHSSLESQVEEEEDKDGLDDISKMLEKSKLEMQKSLMLDMAYSQMSKMSLSRTKVESRRKSVCRTKVVPSQSGVLVDAEGKKDKSDEKVTFEKETGQGETVEDEEKEPVKDTNDASEGNEEQVQVQEDADKPPETESPEAEDKLPEEKEKSDENQKTE
;
A
#
# COMPACT_ATOMS: atom_id res chain seq x y z
N MET A 1 -46.71 36.14 110.42
CA MET A 1 -45.98 36.95 111.43
C MET A 1 -46.34 38.42 111.23
N ALA A 2 -46.71 39.11 112.31
CA ALA A 2 -46.62 40.59 112.43
C ALA A 2 -45.18 40.95 112.88
N PRO A 3 -44.81 42.19 113.31
CA PRO A 3 -45.51 43.49 113.35
C PRO A 3 -44.69 44.60 112.61
N LYS A 4 -45.01 45.90 112.56
CA LYS A 4 -45.24 46.94 113.59
C LYS A 4 -45.97 48.13 112.93
N LYS A 5 -47.07 48.68 113.45
CA LYS A 5 -47.31 49.41 114.72
C LYS A 5 -47.01 50.92 114.60
N ASP A 6 -48.05 51.70 114.84
CA ASP A 6 -48.22 53.13 114.54
C ASP A 6 -47.48 54.07 115.49
N PRO A 7 -47.36 55.37 115.13
CA PRO A 7 -47.45 56.47 116.07
C PRO A 7 -48.84 57.12 116.04
N LYS A 8 -49.65 56.86 117.06
CA LYS A 8 -50.90 57.62 117.33
C LYS A 8 -50.60 59.12 117.43
N LYS A 9 -51.35 59.97 116.72
CA LYS A 9 -51.44 61.40 117.03
C LYS A 9 -52.89 61.85 117.25
N LYS A 10 -53.25 61.86 118.53
CA LYS A 10 -54.29 62.65 119.22
C LYS A 10 -55.33 63.36 118.33
N VAL A 11 -56.58 62.88 118.43
CA VAL A 11 -57.78 63.73 118.49
C VAL A 11 -58.25 63.65 119.95
N PRO A 12 -58.36 64.79 120.64
CA PRO A 12 -59.69 65.19 121.11
C PRO A 12 -59.98 66.68 120.86
N GLU A 13 -61.29 66.95 120.88
CA GLU A 13 -61.96 68.25 121.07
C GLU A 13 -61.84 69.33 119.98
N ASP A 14 -63.03 69.74 119.55
CA ASP A 14 -63.43 71.07 119.12
C ASP A 14 -62.62 71.75 118.00
N THR A 15 -63.04 71.42 116.79
CA THR A 15 -63.92 72.38 116.11
C THR A 15 -64.90 71.68 115.17
N ARG A 16 -66.20 71.79 115.46
CA ARG A 16 -67.22 71.80 114.41
C ARG A 16 -67.10 73.12 113.65
N GLY A 17 -65.97 73.32 112.97
CA GLY A 17 -65.85 74.29 111.92
C GLY A 17 -66.80 73.81 110.83
N ALA A 18 -68.00 74.40 110.79
CA ALA A 18 -68.93 74.11 109.73
C ALA A 18 -68.24 74.49 108.42
N PHE A 19 -67.94 73.48 107.59
CA PHE A 19 -68.05 73.73 106.16
C PHE A 19 -69.41 74.38 105.98
N THR A 20 -69.41 75.63 105.54
CA THR A 20 -70.65 76.27 105.13
C THR A 20 -71.33 75.35 104.12
N GLU A 21 -72.66 75.34 104.02
CA GLU A 21 -73.34 74.46 103.06
C GLU A 21 -72.80 74.68 101.63
N VAL A 22 -72.34 75.91 101.36
CA VAL A 22 -71.56 76.31 100.17
C VAL A 22 -70.26 75.53 99.98
N GLU A 23 -69.43 75.36 101.00
CA GLU A 23 -68.17 74.60 100.88
C GLU A 23 -68.40 73.10 100.76
N ARG A 24 -69.40 72.54 101.48
CA ARG A 24 -69.77 71.13 101.32
C ARG A 24 -70.28 70.87 99.89
N THR A 25 -71.20 71.70 99.40
CA THR A 25 -71.72 71.57 98.03
C THR A 25 -70.65 71.84 96.97
N LEU A 26 -69.67 72.71 97.22
CA LEU A 26 -68.50 72.91 96.36
C LEU A 26 -67.64 71.64 96.27
N TYR A 27 -67.33 71.00 97.41
CA TYR A 27 -66.57 69.74 97.40
C TYR A 27 -67.36 68.59 96.79
N GLU A 28 -68.67 68.50 97.03
CA GLU A 28 -69.55 67.51 96.38
C GLU A 28 -69.61 67.71 94.85
N LEU A 29 -69.67 68.97 94.37
CA LEU A 29 -69.61 69.30 92.95
C LEU A 29 -68.24 68.94 92.35
N GLN A 30 -67.14 69.27 93.03
CA GLN A 30 -65.79 68.87 92.61
C GLN A 30 -65.63 67.34 92.58
N LEU A 31 -66.22 66.61 93.54
CA LEU A 31 -66.19 65.15 93.57
C LEU A 31 -67.02 64.56 92.44
N ALA A 32 -68.18 65.15 92.13
CA ALA A 32 -69.03 64.78 91.00
C ALA A 32 -68.32 65.04 89.65
N ASP A 33 -67.65 66.18 89.47
CA ASP A 33 -66.89 66.48 88.25
C ASP A 33 -65.62 65.66 88.11
N CYS A 34 -64.94 65.34 89.22
CA CYS A 34 -63.85 64.38 89.24
C CYS A 34 -64.33 62.98 88.85
N ASN A 35 -65.45 62.50 89.42
CA ASN A 35 -66.07 61.23 89.03
C ASN A 35 -66.54 61.22 87.57
N ARG A 36 -67.11 62.31 87.05
CA ARG A 36 -67.41 62.48 85.61
C ARG A 36 -66.17 62.47 84.73
N LYS A 37 -65.02 62.96 85.22
CA LYS A 37 -63.74 62.90 84.52
C LYS A 37 -63.17 61.47 84.54
N VAL A 38 -63.23 60.78 85.68
CA VAL A 38 -62.84 59.36 85.81
C VAL A 38 -63.72 58.46 84.95
N ALA A 39 -65.04 58.67 84.91
CA ALA A 39 -65.95 57.92 84.06
C ALA A 39 -65.64 58.11 82.57
N ARG A 40 -65.40 59.35 82.12
CA ARG A 40 -64.96 59.63 80.74
C ARG A 40 -63.60 59.02 80.40
N LEU A 41 -62.64 59.04 81.34
CA LEU A 41 -61.34 58.42 81.14
C LEU A 41 -61.42 56.89 81.10
N ARG A 42 -62.28 56.27 81.92
CA ARG A 42 -62.56 54.83 81.85
C ARG A 42 -63.20 54.47 80.50
N GLN A 43 -64.28 55.14 80.12
CA GLN A 43 -64.89 54.94 78.80
C GLN A 43 -63.87 55.10 77.66
N ALA A 44 -62.99 56.11 77.71
CA ALA A 44 -61.95 56.28 76.71
C ALA A 44 -60.93 55.13 76.72
N VAL A 45 -60.54 54.61 77.89
CA VAL A 45 -59.69 53.42 78.02
C VAL A 45 -60.40 52.18 77.47
N ASP A 46 -61.65 51.93 77.86
CA ASP A 46 -62.47 50.81 77.35
C ASP A 46 -62.59 50.89 75.81
N GLU A 47 -62.81 52.08 75.25
CA GLU A 47 -62.82 52.32 73.80
C GLU A 47 -61.44 52.13 73.15
N PHE A 48 -60.33 52.43 73.83
CA PHE A 48 -58.98 52.16 73.31
C PHE A 48 -58.63 50.67 73.40
N GLU A 49 -59.07 49.96 74.44
CA GLU A 49 -58.91 48.51 74.57
C GLU A 49 -59.69 47.79 73.47
N ILE A 50 -60.95 48.16 73.22
CA ILE A 50 -61.76 47.63 72.10
C ILE A 50 -61.06 47.90 70.75
N ARG A 51 -60.63 49.14 70.48
CA ARG A 51 -59.91 49.46 69.23
C ARG A 51 -58.59 48.69 69.10
N ASN A 52 -57.88 48.45 70.20
CA ASN A 52 -56.64 47.70 70.18
C ASN A 52 -56.88 46.20 69.93
N GLU A 53 -57.95 45.62 70.49
CA GLU A 53 -58.40 44.27 70.15
C GLU A 53 -58.86 44.15 68.69
N GLU A 54 -59.59 45.14 68.17
CA GLU A 54 -60.01 45.19 66.76
C GLU A 54 -58.81 45.28 65.82
N LEU A 55 -57.82 46.11 66.15
CA LEU A 55 -56.56 46.20 65.42
C LEU A 55 -55.76 44.90 65.48
N GLN A 56 -55.64 44.26 66.65
CA GLN A 56 -54.96 42.97 66.77
C GLN A 56 -55.65 41.90 65.91
N LYS A 57 -56.99 41.78 65.99
CA LYS A 57 -57.78 40.87 65.14
C LYS A 57 -57.65 41.18 63.64
N ALA A 58 -57.38 42.44 63.27
CA ALA A 58 -57.11 42.83 61.88
C ALA A 58 -55.68 42.48 61.44
N TYR A 59 -54.69 42.59 62.32
CA TYR A 59 -53.33 42.13 62.08
C TYR A 59 -53.25 40.60 61.96
N ASP A 60 -53.88 39.87 62.88
CA ASP A 60 -53.89 38.40 62.88
C ASP A 60 -54.47 37.87 61.55
N LYS A 61 -55.62 38.41 61.11
CA LYS A 61 -56.24 38.10 59.80
C LYS A 61 -55.32 38.46 58.62
N LEU A 62 -54.66 39.61 58.66
CA LEU A 62 -53.76 40.01 57.58
C LEU A 62 -52.55 39.07 57.47
N ASP A 63 -52.05 38.56 58.59
CA ASP A 63 -50.95 37.59 58.60
C ASP A 63 -51.41 36.17 58.23
N GLU A 64 -52.65 35.77 58.56
CA GLU A 64 -53.32 34.57 58.01
C GLU A 64 -53.46 34.68 56.48
N ASP A 65 -54.07 35.75 55.96
CA ASP A 65 -54.23 36.01 54.52
C ASP A 65 -52.87 36.00 53.78
N ARG A 66 -51.84 36.60 54.38
CA ARG A 66 -50.46 36.57 53.85
C ARG A 66 -49.88 35.15 53.84
N ALA A 67 -50.09 34.37 54.90
CA ALA A 67 -49.61 33.00 54.98
C ALA A 67 -50.25 32.13 53.89
N ASP A 68 -51.56 32.27 53.66
CA ASP A 68 -52.31 31.57 52.62
C ASP A 68 -51.87 31.99 51.20
N ILE A 69 -51.67 33.29 50.95
CA ILE A 69 -51.12 33.77 49.68
C ILE A 69 -49.71 33.19 49.45
N ILE A 70 -48.85 33.19 50.47
CA ILE A 70 -47.50 32.61 50.37
C ILE A 70 -47.57 31.09 50.13
N ALA A 71 -48.48 30.37 50.78
CA ALA A 71 -48.67 28.93 50.59
C ALA A 71 -49.17 28.61 49.17
N TYR A 72 -50.14 29.36 48.67
CA TYR A 72 -50.65 29.25 47.31
C TYR A 72 -49.56 29.54 46.26
N LEU A 73 -48.80 30.62 46.44
CA LEU A 73 -47.71 30.98 45.52
C LEU A 73 -46.58 29.94 45.55
N LYS A 74 -46.20 29.41 46.73
CA LYS A 74 -45.23 28.32 46.86
C LYS A 74 -45.71 27.04 46.16
N LYS A 75 -46.97 26.65 46.36
CA LYS A 75 -47.57 25.49 45.69
C LYS A 75 -47.58 25.66 44.17
N THR A 76 -48.00 26.83 43.70
CA THR A 76 -48.04 27.16 42.26
C THR A 76 -46.63 27.17 41.65
N LEU A 77 -45.65 27.75 42.34
CA LEU A 77 -44.25 27.74 41.94
C LEU A 77 -43.67 26.32 41.88
N ASN A 78 -44.00 25.47 42.85
CA ASN A 78 -43.56 24.07 42.86
C ASN A 78 -44.13 23.30 41.66
N VAL A 79 -45.45 23.39 41.42
CA VAL A 79 -46.10 22.76 40.25
C VAL A 79 -45.48 23.27 38.94
N LYS A 80 -45.21 24.58 38.81
CA LYS A 80 -44.54 25.13 37.62
C LYS A 80 -43.08 24.70 37.48
N THR A 81 -42.41 24.37 38.59
CA THR A 81 -41.04 23.82 38.59
C THR A 81 -41.06 22.35 38.19
N GLU A 82 -42.02 21.58 38.67
CA GLU A 82 -42.26 20.17 38.28
C GLU A 82 -42.61 20.07 36.79
N GLU A 83 -43.56 20.87 36.30
CA GLU A 83 -43.88 21.00 34.87
C GLU A 83 -42.63 21.36 34.03
N ASN A 84 -41.80 22.29 34.50
CA ASN A 84 -40.57 22.69 33.80
C ASN A 84 -39.55 21.55 33.74
N ASN A 85 -39.43 20.77 34.81
CA ASN A 85 -38.55 19.60 34.86
C ASN A 85 -39.07 18.47 33.96
N GLU A 86 -40.38 18.17 33.98
CA GLU A 86 -40.99 17.23 33.05
C GLU A 86 -40.77 17.63 31.59
N LEU A 87 -40.92 18.91 31.25
CA LEU A 87 -40.68 19.41 29.90
C LEU A 87 -39.20 19.30 29.51
N LYS A 88 -38.26 19.52 30.44
CA LYS A 88 -36.83 19.29 30.20
C LYS A 88 -36.51 17.81 29.94
N GLU A 89 -37.04 16.89 30.74
CA GLU A 89 -36.84 15.45 30.51
C GLU A 89 -37.48 15.00 29.18
N LYS A 90 -38.66 15.53 28.83
CA LYS A 90 -39.30 15.29 27.52
C LYS A 90 -38.46 15.82 26.35
N VAL A 91 -37.89 17.03 26.46
CA VAL A 91 -36.97 17.59 25.44
C VAL A 91 -35.71 16.74 25.33
N LYS A 92 -35.08 16.39 26.46
CA LYS A 92 -33.88 15.53 26.50
C LYS A 92 -34.12 14.16 25.87
N GLY A 93 -35.25 13.52 26.17
CA GLY A 93 -35.63 12.25 25.55
C GLY A 93 -35.89 12.36 24.04
N LEU A 94 -36.42 13.49 23.56
CA LEU A 94 -36.56 13.76 22.12
C LEU A 94 -35.20 14.05 21.45
N GLU A 95 -34.27 14.69 22.14
CA GLU A 95 -32.89 14.90 21.66
C GLU A 95 -32.13 13.58 21.57
N GLU A 96 -32.21 12.74 22.60
CA GLU A 96 -31.64 11.39 22.62
C GLU A 96 -32.22 10.50 21.52
N LEU A 97 -33.55 10.49 21.35
CA LEU A 97 -34.21 9.73 20.27
C LEU A 97 -33.78 10.22 18.88
N ARG A 98 -33.74 11.55 18.67
CA ARG A 98 -33.25 12.15 17.42
C ARG A 98 -31.80 11.79 17.14
N GLU A 99 -30.94 11.75 18.17
CA GLU A 99 -29.55 11.34 18.01
C GLU A 99 -29.44 9.87 17.62
N ILE A 100 -30.21 8.97 18.26
CA ILE A 100 -30.29 7.55 17.90
C ILE A 100 -30.74 7.37 16.45
N GLU A 101 -31.86 8.00 16.05
CA GLU A 101 -32.35 7.95 14.66
C GLU A 101 -31.30 8.49 13.67
N THR A 102 -30.68 9.63 13.99
CA THR A 102 -29.63 10.24 13.16
C THR A 102 -28.42 9.32 13.00
N ASN A 103 -28.05 8.57 14.04
CA ASN A 103 -26.93 7.63 13.99
C ASN A 103 -27.32 6.35 13.22
N GLN A 104 -28.52 5.81 13.41
CA GLN A 104 -29.04 4.70 12.59
C GLN A 104 -29.12 5.04 11.10
N PHE A 105 -29.54 6.27 10.76
CA PHE A 105 -29.54 6.74 9.37
C PHE A 105 -28.11 6.88 8.80
N LYS A 106 -27.14 7.37 9.58
CA LYS A 106 -25.73 7.41 9.16
C LYS A 106 -25.18 5.99 8.92
N GLU A 107 -25.42 5.07 9.85
CA GLU A 107 -24.99 3.67 9.75
C GLU A 107 -25.59 3.00 8.50
N SER A 108 -26.91 3.16 8.28
CA SER A 108 -27.60 2.65 7.09
C SER A 108 -27.04 3.24 5.79
N VAL A 109 -26.73 4.55 5.78
CA VAL A 109 -26.12 5.23 4.63
C VAL A 109 -24.69 4.74 4.38
N ASP A 110 -23.89 4.50 5.42
CA ASP A 110 -22.51 4.03 5.28
C ASP A 110 -22.43 2.54 4.96
N GLU A 111 -23.37 1.71 5.43
CA GLU A 111 -23.57 0.34 4.97
C GLU A 111 -23.97 0.31 3.48
N LEU A 112 -24.96 1.12 3.09
CA LEU A 112 -25.39 1.20 1.70
C LEU A 112 -24.26 1.68 0.77
N LYS A 113 -23.46 2.67 1.19
CA LYS A 113 -22.23 3.08 0.48
C LYS A 113 -21.24 1.92 0.34
N LYS A 114 -20.96 1.17 1.42
CA LYS A 114 -20.07 0.00 1.38
C LYS A 114 -20.57 -1.04 0.38
N ASN A 115 -21.87 -1.36 0.42
CA ASN A 115 -22.50 -2.29 -0.52
C ASN A 115 -22.39 -1.79 -1.97
N PHE A 116 -22.62 -0.50 -2.23
CA PHE A 116 -22.40 0.10 -3.55
C PHE A 116 -20.94 0.05 -4.00
N THR A 117 -19.96 0.31 -3.12
CA THR A 117 -18.54 0.18 -3.48
C THR A 117 -18.16 -1.27 -3.77
N THR A 118 -18.61 -2.23 -2.96
CA THR A 118 -18.36 -3.66 -3.18
C THR A 118 -18.99 -4.14 -4.49
N MET A 119 -20.24 -3.76 -4.79
CA MET A 119 -20.91 -4.09 -6.05
C MET A 119 -20.21 -3.45 -7.25
N LYS A 120 -19.77 -2.19 -7.13
CA LYS A 120 -18.98 -1.51 -8.16
C LYS A 120 -17.66 -2.23 -8.42
N ASP A 121 -16.95 -2.63 -7.37
CA ASP A 121 -15.65 -3.30 -7.50
C ASP A 121 -15.81 -4.71 -8.08
N GLN A 122 -16.87 -5.43 -7.70
CA GLN A 122 -17.27 -6.71 -8.31
C GLN A 122 -17.54 -6.54 -9.82
N LEU A 123 -18.46 -5.65 -10.22
CA LEU A 123 -18.77 -5.38 -11.63
C LEU A 123 -17.56 -4.87 -12.41
N THR A 124 -16.65 -4.14 -11.77
CA THR A 124 -15.38 -3.69 -12.37
C THR A 124 -14.42 -4.86 -12.57
N SER A 125 -14.37 -5.82 -11.64
CA SER A 125 -13.58 -7.04 -11.77
C SER A 125 -14.14 -7.98 -12.85
N GLU A 126 -15.47 -8.09 -12.97
CA GLU A 126 -16.15 -8.84 -14.02
C GLU A 126 -15.91 -8.23 -15.40
N ASN A 127 -16.03 -6.90 -15.54
CA ASN A 127 -15.68 -6.21 -16.80
C ASN A 127 -14.21 -6.43 -17.19
N LYS A 128 -13.27 -6.38 -16.24
CA LYS A 128 -11.86 -6.71 -16.51
C LYS A 128 -11.67 -8.16 -16.96
N LEU A 129 -12.37 -9.11 -16.33
CA LEU A 129 -12.34 -10.53 -16.70
C LEU A 129 -12.94 -10.76 -18.10
N LEU A 130 -14.05 -10.09 -18.41
CA LEU A 130 -14.70 -10.15 -19.73
C LEU A 130 -13.83 -9.50 -20.81
N ALA A 131 -13.19 -8.36 -20.53
CA ALA A 131 -12.22 -7.75 -21.43
C ALA A 131 -11.01 -8.68 -21.68
N GLY A 132 -10.51 -9.36 -20.65
CA GLY A 132 -9.46 -10.39 -20.80
C GLY A 132 -9.90 -11.57 -21.67
N LYS A 133 -11.13 -12.07 -21.49
CA LYS A 133 -11.74 -13.11 -22.34
C LYS A 133 -11.98 -12.65 -23.78
N LEU A 134 -12.31 -11.37 -23.98
CA LEU A 134 -12.48 -10.78 -25.32
C LEU A 134 -11.13 -10.71 -26.03
N ASN A 135 -10.09 -10.20 -25.37
CA ASN A 135 -8.73 -10.13 -25.92
C ASN A 135 -8.20 -11.51 -26.33
N THR A 136 -8.37 -12.55 -25.50
CA THR A 136 -7.95 -13.91 -25.91
C THR A 136 -8.79 -14.46 -27.07
N LEU A 137 -10.08 -14.13 -27.17
CA LEU A 137 -10.92 -14.48 -28.32
C LEU A 137 -10.48 -13.75 -29.60
N GLU A 138 -10.06 -12.48 -29.49
CA GLU A 138 -9.48 -11.70 -30.59
C GLU A 138 -8.11 -12.26 -31.03
N GLU A 139 -7.26 -12.69 -30.09
CA GLU A 139 -6.03 -13.44 -30.38
C GLU A 139 -6.33 -14.75 -31.13
N PHE A 140 -7.31 -15.54 -30.67
CA PHE A 140 -7.74 -16.76 -31.39
C PHE A 140 -8.27 -16.47 -32.80
N ARG A 141 -8.99 -15.35 -33.01
CA ARG A 141 -9.41 -14.91 -34.35
C ARG A 141 -8.21 -14.52 -35.22
N ALA A 142 -7.26 -13.76 -34.69
CA ALA A 142 -6.05 -13.37 -35.41
C ALA A 142 -5.21 -14.60 -35.82
N ILE A 143 -5.03 -15.57 -34.92
CA ILE A 143 -4.34 -16.83 -35.20
C ILE A 143 -5.07 -17.64 -36.28
N ARG A 144 -6.41 -17.75 -36.20
CA ARG A 144 -7.22 -18.41 -37.22
C ARG A 144 -7.09 -17.73 -38.58
N ASP A 145 -7.10 -16.41 -38.63
CA ASP A 145 -7.07 -15.66 -39.88
C ASP A 145 -5.68 -15.70 -40.54
N ASP A 146 -4.60 -15.70 -39.75
CA ASP A 146 -3.24 -15.98 -40.22
C ASP A 146 -3.11 -17.44 -40.73
N LEU A 147 -3.71 -18.41 -40.04
CA LEU A 147 -3.73 -19.80 -40.49
C LEU A 147 -4.51 -19.99 -41.80
N MET A 148 -5.69 -19.35 -41.95
CA MET A 148 -6.42 -19.37 -43.22
C MET A 148 -5.62 -18.72 -44.35
N ARG A 149 -4.97 -17.56 -44.12
CA ARG A 149 -4.07 -16.95 -45.11
C ARG A 149 -2.91 -17.87 -45.50
N LYS A 150 -2.38 -18.68 -44.57
CA LYS A 150 -1.34 -19.67 -44.86
C LYS A 150 -1.87 -20.82 -45.72
N PHE A 151 -3.07 -21.33 -45.44
CA PHE A 151 -3.74 -22.33 -46.29
C PHE A 151 -4.01 -21.80 -47.70
N ASP A 152 -4.66 -20.64 -47.82
CA ASP A 152 -4.89 -19.92 -49.08
C ASP A 152 -3.61 -19.79 -49.94
N ASN A 153 -2.48 -19.42 -49.30
CA ASN A 153 -1.21 -19.26 -49.99
C ASN A 153 -0.58 -20.60 -50.40
N GLN A 154 -0.77 -21.67 -49.61
CA GLN A 154 -0.37 -23.02 -49.98
C GLN A 154 -1.21 -23.55 -51.15
N GLU A 155 -2.52 -23.34 -51.14
CA GLU A 155 -3.45 -23.73 -52.20
C GLU A 155 -3.09 -23.04 -53.53
N ARG A 156 -2.93 -21.71 -53.53
CA ARG A 156 -2.43 -20.96 -54.70
C ARG A 156 -1.07 -21.46 -55.19
N SER A 157 -0.16 -21.79 -54.27
CA SER A 157 1.14 -22.38 -54.63
C SER A 157 1.00 -23.76 -55.26
N PHE A 158 0.05 -24.59 -54.84
CA PHE A 158 -0.23 -25.88 -55.47
C PHE A 158 -0.87 -25.72 -56.85
N GLU A 159 -1.85 -24.82 -57.01
CA GLU A 159 -2.43 -24.48 -58.32
C GLU A 159 -1.35 -23.98 -59.30
N GLU A 160 -0.50 -23.05 -58.86
CA GLU A 160 0.63 -22.55 -59.64
C GLU A 160 1.60 -23.68 -60.05
N GLN A 161 1.92 -24.59 -59.12
CA GLN A 161 2.76 -25.76 -59.42
C GLN A 161 2.08 -26.67 -60.43
N GLU A 162 0.80 -26.98 -60.27
CA GLU A 162 0.04 -27.82 -61.21
C GLU A 162 0.01 -27.20 -62.62
N ILE A 163 -0.20 -25.88 -62.73
CA ILE A 163 -0.13 -25.14 -64.00
C ILE A 163 1.29 -25.18 -64.59
N LYS A 164 2.34 -25.03 -63.77
CA LYS A 164 3.74 -25.15 -64.20
C LYS A 164 4.06 -26.56 -64.69
N TYR A 165 3.59 -27.62 -64.01
CA TYR A 165 3.74 -29.01 -64.44
C TYR A 165 2.99 -29.30 -65.73
N LYS A 166 1.72 -28.88 -65.87
CA LYS A 166 0.94 -29.01 -67.12
C LYS A 166 1.63 -28.33 -68.29
N ARG A 167 2.19 -27.13 -68.09
CA ARG A 167 2.98 -26.41 -69.12
C ARG A 167 4.28 -27.15 -69.47
N MET A 168 5.00 -27.65 -68.47
CA MET A 168 6.25 -28.41 -68.68
C MET A 168 6.00 -29.70 -69.46
N ILE A 169 4.92 -30.43 -69.16
CA ILE A 169 4.50 -31.62 -69.91
C ILE A 169 4.19 -31.24 -71.36
N TYR A 170 3.36 -30.22 -71.58
CA TYR A 170 3.04 -29.74 -72.93
C TYR A 170 4.29 -29.31 -73.73
N ASP A 171 5.24 -28.60 -73.12
CA ASP A 171 6.49 -28.21 -73.79
C ASP A 171 7.41 -29.41 -74.04
N ALA A 172 7.40 -30.43 -73.17
CA ALA A 172 8.13 -31.68 -73.39
C ALA A 172 7.52 -32.51 -74.53
N GLU A 173 6.19 -32.66 -74.57
CA GLU A 173 5.45 -33.30 -75.65
C GLU A 173 5.67 -32.57 -76.98
N LYS A 174 5.57 -31.24 -76.99
CA LYS A 174 5.86 -30.40 -78.17
C LYS A 174 7.30 -30.57 -78.66
N LYS A 175 8.29 -30.55 -77.77
CA LYS A 175 9.70 -30.83 -78.11
C LYS A 175 9.89 -32.25 -78.64
N PHE A 176 9.20 -33.23 -78.08
CA PHE A 176 9.24 -34.62 -78.53
C PHE A 176 8.62 -34.80 -79.93
N ILE A 177 7.48 -34.16 -80.21
CA ILE A 177 6.84 -34.16 -81.53
C ILE A 177 7.76 -33.49 -82.56
N ILE A 178 8.28 -32.30 -82.27
CA ILE A 178 9.23 -31.59 -83.14
C ILE A 178 10.51 -32.41 -83.35
N GLY A 179 11.04 -33.04 -82.29
CA GLY A 179 12.22 -33.90 -82.35
C GLY A 179 12.00 -35.15 -83.21
N LYS A 180 10.83 -35.79 -83.10
CA LYS A 180 10.42 -36.92 -83.95
C LYS A 180 10.30 -36.51 -85.42
N ASP A 181 9.71 -35.36 -85.72
CA ASP A 181 9.55 -34.90 -87.10
C ASP A 181 10.88 -34.37 -87.69
N LYS A 182 11.76 -33.79 -86.85
CA LYS A 182 13.16 -33.51 -87.23
C LYS A 182 13.92 -34.80 -87.52
N LEU A 183 13.78 -35.84 -86.69
CA LEU A 183 14.42 -37.14 -86.90
C LEU A 183 13.93 -37.84 -88.17
N LYS A 184 12.62 -37.76 -88.47
CA LYS A 184 12.07 -38.23 -89.75
C LYS A 184 12.70 -37.48 -90.93
N ARG A 185 12.74 -36.15 -90.88
CA ARG A 185 13.36 -35.33 -91.93
C ARG A 185 14.85 -35.62 -92.10
N GLU A 186 15.59 -35.77 -91.00
CA GLU A 186 16.99 -36.20 -91.03
C GLU A 186 17.16 -37.63 -91.60
N MET A 187 16.19 -38.51 -91.41
CA MET A 187 16.21 -39.86 -91.98
C MET A 187 15.90 -39.84 -93.47
N GLU A 188 14.92 -39.05 -93.91
CA GLU A 188 14.60 -38.78 -95.32
C GLU A 188 15.80 -38.11 -96.03
N GLU A 189 16.41 -37.11 -95.38
CA GLU A 189 17.60 -36.41 -95.86
C GLU A 189 18.82 -37.34 -95.90
N ARG A 190 19.04 -38.20 -94.89
CA ARG A 190 20.10 -39.23 -94.95
C ARG A 190 19.83 -40.30 -96.01
N LEU A 191 18.59 -40.67 -96.28
CA LEU A 191 18.25 -41.58 -97.38
C LEU A 191 18.49 -40.94 -98.74
N LEU A 192 18.14 -39.66 -98.90
CA LEU A 192 18.38 -38.88 -100.12
C LEU A 192 19.87 -38.60 -100.31
N HIS A 193 20.59 -38.26 -99.24
CA HIS A 193 22.04 -38.10 -99.22
C HIS A 193 22.75 -39.43 -99.49
N LEU A 194 22.27 -40.57 -98.99
CA LEU A 194 22.83 -41.90 -99.32
C LEU A 194 22.57 -42.28 -100.78
N ALA A 195 21.40 -41.94 -101.32
CA ALA A 195 21.11 -42.10 -102.75
C ALA A 195 22.01 -41.18 -103.60
N GLN A 196 22.26 -39.96 -103.14
CA GLN A 196 23.18 -39.03 -103.80
C GLN A 196 24.65 -39.43 -103.61
N GLU A 197 25.06 -40.01 -102.48
CA GLU A 197 26.38 -40.61 -102.30
C GLU A 197 26.57 -41.85 -103.18
N PHE A 198 25.51 -42.59 -103.50
CA PHE A 198 25.58 -43.70 -104.45
C PHE A 198 25.78 -43.20 -105.90
N GLN A 199 25.15 -42.08 -106.24
CA GLN A 199 25.34 -41.34 -107.49
C GLN A 199 26.76 -40.73 -107.56
N ASP A 200 27.12 -39.96 -106.54
CA ASP A 200 28.40 -39.25 -106.40
C ASP A 200 29.57 -40.23 -106.21
N ALA A 201 29.39 -41.42 -105.61
CA ALA A 201 30.45 -42.45 -105.58
C ALA A 201 30.68 -43.08 -106.96
N SER A 202 29.64 -43.14 -107.80
CA SER A 202 29.79 -43.52 -109.21
C SER A 202 30.52 -42.44 -110.01
N GLU A 203 30.30 -41.16 -109.68
CA GLU A 203 30.94 -40.00 -110.33
C GLU A 203 32.37 -39.74 -109.80
N MET A 204 32.62 -39.91 -108.49
CA MET A 204 33.92 -39.82 -107.82
C MET A 204 34.95 -40.80 -108.38
N ARG A 205 34.51 -41.92 -108.97
CA ARG A 205 35.38 -42.87 -109.69
C ARG A 205 36.12 -42.22 -110.88
N ILE A 206 35.75 -41.00 -111.27
CA ILE A 206 36.31 -40.24 -112.39
C ILE A 206 37.25 -39.09 -111.92
N ALA A 207 37.15 -38.62 -110.67
CA ALA A 207 37.65 -37.31 -110.25
C ALA A 207 38.94 -37.32 -109.38
N ALA A 208 40.03 -37.91 -109.88
CA ALA A 208 41.31 -38.02 -109.15
C ALA A 208 41.97 -36.69 -108.75
N SER A 209 41.61 -35.56 -109.38
CA SER A 209 42.18 -34.23 -109.08
C SER A 209 41.60 -33.60 -107.79
N THR A 210 40.31 -33.81 -107.53
CA THR A 210 39.55 -33.11 -106.47
C THR A 210 39.99 -33.55 -105.05
N HIS A 211 40.44 -34.79 -104.90
CA HIS A 211 40.93 -35.35 -103.63
C HIS A 211 42.14 -34.61 -103.03
N ARG A 212 42.86 -33.77 -103.79
CA ARG A 212 43.94 -32.96 -103.23
C ARG A 212 43.40 -31.75 -102.47
N VAL A 213 42.45 -31.02 -103.07
CA VAL A 213 41.82 -29.82 -102.48
C VAL A 213 40.96 -30.20 -101.27
N ILE A 214 40.23 -31.32 -101.35
CA ILE A 214 39.40 -31.83 -100.24
C ILE A 214 40.24 -32.09 -98.97
N ARG A 215 41.44 -32.69 -99.11
CA ARG A 215 42.31 -32.97 -97.95
C ARG A 215 42.82 -31.70 -97.26
N GLU A 216 43.07 -30.65 -98.02
CA GLU A 216 43.53 -29.35 -97.49
C GLU A 216 42.37 -28.59 -96.82
N ASN A 217 41.15 -28.67 -97.38
CA ASN A 217 39.95 -28.07 -96.79
C ASN A 217 39.52 -28.76 -95.49
N ILE A 218 39.57 -30.10 -95.43
CA ILE A 218 39.34 -30.88 -94.20
C ILE A 218 40.35 -30.49 -93.11
N ALA A 219 41.63 -30.31 -93.46
CA ALA A 219 42.65 -29.89 -92.49
C ALA A 219 42.37 -28.49 -91.90
N LEU A 220 41.87 -27.55 -92.72
CA LEU A 220 41.48 -26.21 -92.26
C LEU A 220 40.22 -26.22 -91.39
N ASN A 221 39.17 -26.95 -91.77
CA ASN A 221 37.95 -27.07 -90.95
C ASN A 221 38.24 -27.71 -89.59
N ASN A 222 39.05 -28.78 -89.54
CA ASN A 222 39.46 -29.40 -88.27
C ASN A 222 40.21 -28.43 -87.34
N GLN A 223 40.96 -27.46 -87.89
CA GLN A 223 41.60 -26.41 -87.09
C GLN A 223 40.60 -25.33 -86.64
N LEU A 224 39.64 -24.96 -87.49
CA LEU A 224 38.58 -24.03 -87.15
C LEU A 224 37.66 -24.58 -86.05
N ASP A 225 37.24 -25.85 -86.15
CA ASP A 225 36.41 -26.51 -85.14
C ASP A 225 37.13 -26.61 -83.79
N SER A 226 38.43 -26.89 -83.79
CA SER A 226 39.27 -26.85 -82.59
C SER A 226 39.33 -25.45 -81.96
N LEU A 227 39.42 -24.39 -82.78
CA LEU A 227 39.36 -23.01 -82.32
C LEU A 227 37.97 -22.65 -81.75
N LEU A 228 36.90 -23.12 -82.39
CA LEU A 228 35.52 -22.89 -81.98
C LEU A 228 35.19 -23.61 -80.67
N MET A 229 35.64 -24.86 -80.51
CA MET A 229 35.54 -25.61 -79.26
C MET A 229 36.31 -24.93 -78.13
N THR A 230 37.53 -24.45 -78.37
CA THR A 230 38.31 -23.74 -77.34
C THR A 230 37.69 -22.39 -76.99
N GLN A 231 37.14 -21.65 -77.95
CA GLN A 231 36.41 -20.41 -77.70
C GLN A 231 35.12 -20.65 -76.89
N ALA A 232 34.32 -21.67 -77.23
CA ALA A 232 33.12 -22.04 -76.49
C ALA A 232 33.46 -22.44 -75.04
N LYS A 233 34.52 -23.23 -74.83
CA LYS A 233 34.99 -23.63 -73.50
C LYS A 233 35.48 -22.45 -72.66
N VAL A 234 36.15 -21.46 -73.26
CA VAL A 234 36.57 -20.23 -72.56
C VAL A 234 35.37 -19.34 -72.23
N ALA A 235 34.35 -19.29 -73.09
CA ALA A 235 33.10 -18.58 -72.79
C ALA A 235 32.36 -19.21 -71.61
N GLU A 236 32.21 -20.54 -71.61
CA GLU A 236 31.61 -21.31 -70.51
C GLU A 236 32.35 -21.10 -69.18
N GLN A 237 33.69 -21.07 -69.21
CA GLN A 237 34.51 -20.79 -68.03
C GLN A 237 34.33 -19.35 -67.51
N ASN A 238 34.23 -18.35 -68.40
CA ASN A 238 33.95 -16.96 -68.01
C ASN A 238 32.53 -16.79 -67.42
N GLU A 239 31.54 -17.52 -67.95
CA GLU A 239 30.18 -17.50 -67.42
C GLU A 239 30.12 -18.11 -66.02
N LYS A 240 30.79 -19.26 -65.82
CA LYS A 240 30.96 -19.89 -64.50
C LYS A 240 31.65 -18.97 -63.49
N PHE A 241 32.77 -18.34 -63.84
CA PHE A 241 33.43 -17.40 -62.94
C PHE A 241 32.56 -16.18 -62.58
N ARG A 242 31.71 -15.69 -63.50
CA ARG A 242 30.73 -14.64 -63.20
C ARG A 242 29.58 -15.11 -62.32
N GLU A 243 29.27 -16.40 -62.32
CA GLU A 243 28.28 -17.01 -61.44
C GLU A 243 28.84 -17.24 -60.03
N ASP A 244 30.05 -17.79 -59.95
CA ASP A 244 30.81 -17.92 -58.70
C ASP A 244 31.04 -16.54 -58.04
N GLU A 245 31.37 -15.51 -58.82
CA GLU A 245 31.51 -14.13 -58.33
C GLU A 245 30.20 -13.56 -57.78
N ARG A 246 29.07 -13.75 -58.48
CA ARG A 246 27.74 -13.35 -57.98
C ARG A 246 27.36 -14.10 -56.71
N ALA A 247 27.60 -15.41 -56.65
CA ALA A 247 27.33 -16.23 -55.48
C ALA A 247 28.17 -15.78 -54.27
N ALA A 248 29.46 -15.47 -54.47
CA ALA A 248 30.34 -14.94 -53.44
C ALA A 248 29.91 -13.55 -52.95
N GLN A 249 29.42 -12.67 -53.84
CA GLN A 249 28.87 -11.37 -53.47
C GLN A 249 27.60 -11.51 -52.60
N CYS A 250 26.64 -12.35 -53.01
CA CYS A 250 25.42 -12.61 -52.23
C CYS A 250 25.74 -13.22 -50.85
N ALA A 251 26.69 -14.18 -50.80
CA ALA A 251 27.12 -14.78 -49.54
C ALA A 251 27.77 -13.76 -48.59
N ARG A 252 28.51 -12.77 -49.12
CA ARG A 252 29.08 -11.68 -48.32
C ARG A 252 28.00 -10.77 -47.74
N GLU A 253 27.02 -10.37 -48.55
CA GLU A 253 25.91 -9.51 -48.15
C GLU A 253 25.08 -10.14 -47.03
N VAL A 254 24.73 -11.44 -47.15
CA VAL A 254 24.04 -12.19 -46.09
C VAL A 254 24.87 -12.24 -44.80
N ALA A 255 26.17 -12.47 -44.89
CA ALA A 255 27.05 -12.49 -43.71
C ALA A 255 27.19 -11.10 -43.04
N GLU A 256 27.19 -10.02 -43.81
CA GLU A 256 27.17 -8.64 -43.31
C GLU A 256 25.84 -8.35 -42.58
N GLU A 257 24.69 -8.73 -43.16
CA GLU A 257 23.39 -8.61 -42.47
C GLU A 257 23.31 -9.42 -41.17
N GLU A 258 23.80 -10.67 -41.16
CA GLU A 258 23.80 -11.51 -39.96
C GLU A 258 24.67 -10.92 -38.85
N ARG A 259 25.83 -10.39 -39.21
CA ARG A 259 26.72 -9.67 -38.30
C ARG A 259 26.02 -8.45 -37.70
N ASP A 260 25.32 -7.66 -38.50
CA ASP A 260 24.63 -6.45 -38.03
C ASP A 260 23.42 -6.80 -37.14
N LYS A 261 22.68 -7.86 -37.47
CA LYS A 261 21.62 -8.43 -36.61
C LYS A 261 22.20 -8.93 -35.28
N ALA A 262 23.39 -9.53 -35.27
CA ALA A 262 24.07 -9.96 -34.04
C ALA A 262 24.57 -8.78 -33.19
N ILE A 263 25.17 -7.76 -33.82
CA ILE A 263 25.60 -6.52 -33.16
C ILE A 263 24.41 -5.81 -32.52
N ASN A 264 23.30 -5.65 -33.25
CA ASN A 264 22.08 -5.03 -32.72
C ASN A 264 21.50 -5.80 -31.53
N LYS A 265 21.47 -7.14 -31.57
CA LYS A 265 21.10 -7.98 -30.42
C LYS A 265 22.01 -7.75 -29.22
N SER A 266 23.33 -7.67 -29.44
CA SER A 266 24.31 -7.39 -28.38
C SER A 266 24.11 -6.00 -27.76
N ILE A 267 23.87 -4.96 -28.57
CA ILE A 267 23.58 -3.60 -28.09
C ILE A 267 22.29 -3.56 -27.26
N ILE A 268 21.23 -4.25 -27.69
CA ILE A 268 19.98 -4.33 -26.93
C ILE A 268 20.19 -5.05 -25.60
N GLN A 269 20.91 -6.18 -25.60
CA GLN A 269 21.28 -6.90 -24.37
C GLN A 269 22.10 -6.02 -23.43
N LEU A 270 23.07 -5.26 -23.94
CA LEU A 270 23.89 -4.34 -23.15
C LEU A 270 23.04 -3.23 -22.51
N LYS A 271 22.08 -2.65 -23.26
CA LYS A 271 21.12 -1.66 -22.72
C LYS A 271 20.23 -2.26 -21.63
N VAL A 272 19.76 -3.50 -21.79
CA VAL A 272 18.99 -4.20 -20.75
C VAL A 272 19.84 -4.46 -19.51
N ILE A 273 21.11 -4.86 -19.67
CA ILE A 273 22.05 -5.04 -18.56
C ILE A 273 22.29 -3.72 -17.82
N ASP A 274 22.45 -2.60 -18.54
CA ASP A 274 22.64 -1.28 -17.93
C ASP A 274 21.40 -0.78 -17.18
N GLN A 275 20.20 -0.95 -17.76
CA GLN A 275 18.93 -0.67 -17.07
C GLN A 275 18.73 -1.53 -15.82
N LEU A 276 19.08 -2.82 -15.89
CA LEU A 276 18.98 -3.72 -14.74
C LEU A 276 20.04 -3.40 -13.68
N THR A 277 21.22 -2.95 -14.10
CA THR A 277 22.33 -2.53 -13.22
C THR A 277 22.01 -1.23 -12.49
N THR A 278 21.47 -0.23 -13.18
CA THR A 278 21.02 1.03 -12.58
C THR A 278 19.86 0.81 -11.61
N ALA A 279 18.85 0.02 -12.00
CA ALA A 279 17.78 -0.39 -11.09
C ALA A 279 18.31 -1.13 -9.85
N PHE A 280 19.27 -2.04 -10.00
CA PHE A 280 19.90 -2.74 -8.87
C PHE A 280 20.69 -1.79 -7.95
N GLN A 281 21.40 -0.80 -8.52
CA GLN A 281 22.07 0.24 -7.73
C GLN A 281 21.07 1.09 -6.94
N ASP A 282 19.93 1.44 -7.52
CA ASP A 282 18.91 2.23 -6.83
C ASP A 282 18.19 1.44 -5.73
N VAL A 283 17.86 0.16 -5.96
CA VAL A 283 17.39 -0.76 -4.92
C VAL A 283 18.42 -0.88 -3.79
N LYS A 284 19.72 -0.93 -4.11
CA LYS A 284 20.81 -0.95 -3.11
C LYS A 284 20.89 0.35 -2.30
N LYS A 285 20.69 1.52 -2.92
CA LYS A 285 20.60 2.82 -2.23
C LYS A 285 19.37 2.88 -1.32
N GLN A 286 18.20 2.47 -1.82
CA GLN A 286 16.96 2.42 -1.05
C GLN A 286 17.08 1.49 0.17
N LYS A 287 17.69 0.30 0.00
CA LYS A 287 17.98 -0.59 1.12
C LYS A 287 18.88 0.06 2.17
N ALA A 288 19.97 0.73 1.77
CA ALA A 288 20.85 1.41 2.70
C ALA A 288 20.15 2.54 3.48
N LEU A 289 19.23 3.27 2.83
CA LEU A 289 18.38 4.26 3.51
C LEU A 289 17.40 3.59 4.48
N TYR A 290 16.76 2.49 4.08
CA TYR A 290 15.86 1.73 4.91
C TYR A 290 16.57 1.18 6.16
N ASP A 291 17.72 0.53 6.00
CA ASP A 291 18.53 -0.03 7.08
C ASP A 291 18.96 1.08 8.07
N LYS A 292 19.29 2.29 7.58
CA LYS A 292 19.54 3.46 8.43
C LYS A 292 18.29 3.88 9.22
N THR A 293 17.14 4.00 8.56
CA THR A 293 15.89 4.37 9.25
C THR A 293 15.43 3.31 10.25
N GLN A 294 15.70 2.02 10.01
CA GLN A 294 15.46 0.94 10.96
C GLN A 294 16.33 1.11 12.21
N PHE A 295 17.63 1.38 12.06
CA PHE A 295 18.52 1.64 13.18
C PHE A 295 18.10 2.87 14.02
N ASP A 296 17.71 3.97 13.36
CA ASP A 296 17.22 5.16 14.05
C ASP A 296 15.88 4.90 14.78
N ASN A 297 14.98 4.10 14.20
CA ASN A 297 13.73 3.65 14.84
C ASN A 297 13.99 2.74 16.04
N GLU A 298 14.88 1.75 15.94
CA GLU A 298 15.26 0.87 17.05
C GLU A 298 15.83 1.69 18.23
N LYS A 299 16.71 2.66 17.93
CA LYS A 299 17.26 3.60 18.92
C LYS A 299 16.18 4.45 19.59
N LEU A 300 15.18 4.93 18.85
CA LEU A 300 14.02 5.65 19.39
C LEU A 300 13.12 4.74 20.23
N GLN A 301 12.90 3.49 19.81
CA GLN A 301 12.13 2.50 20.55
C GLN A 301 12.79 2.17 21.89
N ILE A 302 14.11 1.93 21.92
CA ILE A 302 14.89 1.72 23.15
C ILE A 302 14.82 2.95 24.06
N ARG A 303 14.88 4.17 23.51
CA ARG A 303 14.72 5.42 24.31
C ARG A 303 13.32 5.51 24.91
N THR A 304 12.29 5.18 24.14
CA THR A 304 10.89 5.19 24.59
C THR A 304 10.68 4.18 25.72
N GLN A 305 11.18 2.94 25.58
CA GLN A 305 11.13 1.91 26.63
C GLN A 305 11.88 2.29 27.92
N LYS A 306 12.92 3.13 27.85
CA LYS A 306 13.58 3.67 29.04
C LYS A 306 12.69 4.70 29.74
N LEU A 307 12.14 5.65 28.98
CA LEU A 307 11.23 6.68 29.49
C LEU A 307 9.93 6.11 30.07
N THR A 308 9.37 5.04 29.50
CA THR A 308 8.18 4.38 30.08
C THR A 308 8.50 3.75 31.45
N LYS A 309 9.62 3.03 31.57
CA LYS A 309 10.08 2.44 32.84
C LYS A 309 10.41 3.52 33.89
N GLU A 310 10.96 4.65 33.47
CA GLU A 310 11.20 5.81 34.34
C GLU A 310 9.88 6.43 34.82
N ASN A 311 8.89 6.59 33.93
CA ASN A 311 7.54 7.05 34.29
C ASN A 311 6.82 6.07 35.24
N GLU A 312 6.88 4.76 34.99
CA GLU A 312 6.33 3.72 35.89
C GLU A 312 6.95 3.82 37.29
N ARG A 313 8.28 4.01 37.37
CA ARG A 313 8.99 4.20 38.64
C ARG A 313 8.59 5.50 39.34
N LEU A 314 8.37 6.58 38.60
CA LEU A 314 7.89 7.86 39.14
C LEU A 314 6.45 7.75 39.64
N LEU A 315 5.54 7.11 38.90
CA LEU A 315 4.16 6.84 39.32
C LEU A 315 4.11 5.98 40.59
N LEU A 316 4.94 4.95 40.69
CA LEU A 316 5.07 4.17 41.93
C LEU A 316 5.57 5.04 43.09
N ARG A 317 6.52 5.94 42.84
CA ARG A 317 7.01 6.87 43.88
C ARG A 317 5.95 7.86 44.32
N VAL A 318 5.14 8.39 43.40
CA VAL A 318 3.99 9.26 43.71
C VAL A 318 3.00 8.52 44.59
N ARG A 319 2.59 7.30 44.23
CA ARG A 319 1.68 6.46 45.04
C ARG A 319 2.18 6.21 46.47
N ILE A 320 3.47 5.96 46.64
CA ILE A 320 4.08 5.78 47.97
C ILE A 320 4.03 7.10 48.77
N LEU A 321 4.25 8.24 48.13
CA LEU A 321 4.17 9.56 48.78
C LEU A 321 2.73 9.94 49.14
N GLU A 322 1.75 9.62 48.28
CA GLU A 322 0.32 9.76 48.57
C GLU A 322 -0.11 8.92 49.78
N GLN A 323 0.30 7.64 49.83
CA GLN A 323 0.03 6.77 50.97
C GLN A 323 0.66 7.30 52.27
N ASN A 324 1.90 7.79 52.22
CA ASN A 324 2.56 8.42 53.37
C ASN A 324 1.86 9.73 53.79
N LEU A 325 1.35 10.50 52.84
CA LEU A 325 0.58 11.72 53.12
C LEU A 325 -0.75 11.38 53.82
N HIS A 326 -1.46 10.34 53.36
CA HIS A 326 -2.66 9.85 54.04
C HIS A 326 -2.35 9.37 55.46
N ALA A 327 -1.29 8.57 55.65
CA ALA A 327 -0.91 8.09 56.98
C ALA A 327 -0.56 9.24 57.96
N THR A 328 0.16 10.27 57.50
CA THR A 328 0.49 11.44 58.33
C THR A 328 -0.72 12.34 58.59
N MET A 329 -1.63 12.49 57.62
CA MET A 329 -2.92 13.17 57.82
C MET A 329 -3.79 12.45 58.84
N ASP A 330 -3.87 11.12 58.81
CA ASP A 330 -4.62 10.33 59.79
C ASP A 330 -4.01 10.41 61.19
N GLU A 331 -2.69 10.43 61.32
CA GLU A 331 -2.00 10.62 62.60
C GLU A 331 -2.21 12.03 63.15
N GLN A 332 -2.15 13.07 62.31
CA GLN A 332 -2.53 14.43 62.68
C GLN A 332 -3.99 14.51 63.13
N ASN A 333 -4.92 13.93 62.38
CA ASN A 333 -6.34 13.89 62.74
C ASN A 333 -6.59 13.21 64.09
N LYS A 334 -5.92 12.08 64.37
CA LYS A 334 -5.96 11.43 65.70
C LYS A 334 -5.49 12.37 66.80
N SER A 335 -4.32 13.01 66.62
CA SER A 335 -3.77 13.96 67.60
C SER A 335 -4.68 15.18 67.84
N ILE A 336 -5.38 15.66 66.80
CA ILE A 336 -6.37 16.75 66.90
C ILE A 336 -7.59 16.31 67.70
N VAL A 337 -8.09 15.10 67.47
CA VAL A 337 -9.23 14.52 68.23
C VAL A 337 -8.87 14.30 69.69
N GLU A 338 -7.66 13.79 69.98
CA GLU A 338 -7.13 13.63 71.34
C GLU A 338 -6.96 14.98 72.05
N ALA A 339 -6.34 15.97 71.40
CA ALA A 339 -6.22 17.32 71.93
C ALA A 339 -7.61 17.95 72.21
N ALA A 340 -8.58 17.75 71.31
CA ALA A 340 -9.95 18.19 71.52
C ALA A 340 -10.66 17.45 72.67
N LYS A 341 -10.28 16.20 72.97
CA LYS A 341 -10.77 15.44 74.14
C LYS A 341 -10.21 16.03 75.43
N ILE A 342 -8.89 16.21 75.50
CA ILE A 342 -8.17 16.81 76.65
C ILE A 342 -8.67 18.23 76.93
N LEU A 343 -8.95 19.04 75.89
CA LEU A 343 -9.54 20.37 76.07
C LEU A 343 -10.96 20.32 76.66
N ARG A 344 -11.79 19.36 76.25
CA ARG A 344 -13.13 19.14 76.85
C ARG A 344 -13.02 18.69 78.30
N GLU A 345 -12.13 17.77 78.63
CA GLU A 345 -11.84 17.33 80.01
C GLU A 345 -11.34 18.50 80.86
N ARG A 346 -10.38 19.29 80.38
CA ARG A 346 -9.88 20.49 81.05
C ARG A 346 -11.00 21.49 81.36
N GLU A 347 -11.93 21.75 80.43
CA GLU A 347 -13.04 22.67 80.69
C GLU A 347 -14.09 22.06 81.66
N LYS A 348 -14.33 20.73 81.64
CA LYS A 348 -15.12 20.04 82.68
C LYS A 348 -14.50 20.26 84.07
N TYR A 349 -13.21 19.96 84.23
CA TYR A 349 -12.50 20.13 85.51
C TYR A 349 -12.45 21.60 85.97
N LYS A 350 -12.29 22.55 85.04
CA LYS A 350 -12.35 23.99 85.32
C LYS A 350 -13.74 24.45 85.78
N LYS A 351 -14.83 23.84 85.31
CA LYS A 351 -16.19 24.09 85.84
C LYS A 351 -16.33 23.55 87.27
N ILE A 352 -15.96 22.28 87.50
CA ILE A 352 -15.98 21.66 88.84
C ILE A 352 -15.14 22.48 89.83
N LEU A 353 -13.96 22.97 89.42
CA LEU A 353 -13.11 23.82 90.27
C LEU A 353 -13.74 25.18 90.59
N LYS A 354 -14.46 25.80 89.65
CA LYS A 354 -15.22 27.04 89.90
C LYS A 354 -16.41 26.79 90.84
N GLU A 355 -17.14 25.69 90.65
CA GLU A 355 -18.26 25.30 91.50
C GLU A 355 -17.77 24.96 92.93
N ALA A 356 -16.62 24.29 93.06
CA ALA A 356 -15.93 24.08 94.33
C ALA A 356 -15.53 25.40 95.01
N ALA A 357 -14.91 26.32 94.26
CA ALA A 357 -14.54 27.64 94.78
C ALA A 357 -15.77 28.44 95.25
N PHE A 358 -16.87 28.41 94.49
CA PHE A 358 -18.12 29.06 94.86
C PHE A 358 -18.81 28.39 96.07
N ALA A 359 -18.73 27.07 96.20
CA ALA A 359 -19.23 26.34 97.37
C ALA A 359 -18.43 26.67 98.64
N VAL A 360 -17.09 26.78 98.53
CA VAL A 360 -16.22 27.24 99.63
C VAL A 360 -16.49 28.71 99.97
N GLU A 361 -16.63 29.60 98.98
CA GLU A 361 -16.97 31.01 99.21
C GLU A 361 -18.35 31.14 99.88
N SER A 362 -19.32 30.32 99.49
CA SER A 362 -20.65 30.25 100.10
C SER A 362 -20.60 29.71 101.54
N ALA A 363 -19.74 28.73 101.82
CA ALA A 363 -19.50 28.24 103.18
C ALA A 363 -18.88 29.31 104.09
N LEU A 364 -17.87 30.03 103.60
CA LEU A 364 -17.22 31.15 104.30
C LEU A 364 -18.18 32.32 104.54
N LYS A 365 -19.09 32.59 103.59
CA LYS A 365 -20.17 33.57 103.77
C LYS A 365 -21.17 33.10 104.82
N ALA A 366 -21.60 31.84 104.80
CA ALA A 366 -22.51 31.28 105.81
C ALA A 366 -21.92 31.34 107.24
N ASP A 367 -20.61 31.13 107.41
CA ASP A 367 -19.90 31.28 108.70
C ASP A 367 -19.75 32.76 109.15
N HIS A 368 -19.98 33.71 108.24
CA HIS A 368 -20.14 35.12 108.59
C HIS A 368 -21.57 35.46 109.04
N TRP A 369 -22.58 34.75 108.51
CA TRP A 369 -24.00 34.97 108.80
C TRP A 369 -24.45 34.26 110.09
N SER A 370 -23.81 33.14 110.46
CA SER A 370 -24.01 32.42 111.74
C SER A 370 -23.83 33.33 112.97
N LYS A 371 -23.04 34.39 112.84
CA LYS A 371 -22.75 35.37 113.91
C LYS A 371 -23.87 36.40 114.12
N LEU A 372 -24.89 36.43 113.26
CA LEU A 372 -25.98 37.43 113.31
C LEU A 372 -27.35 36.85 113.72
N ASP A 373 -27.68 35.60 113.40
CA ASP A 373 -28.97 34.96 113.74
C ASP A 373 -28.82 33.43 114.00
N PRO A 374 -28.83 32.97 115.26
CA PRO A 374 -28.66 31.55 115.59
C PRO A 374 -29.77 30.63 115.06
N THR A 375 -30.94 31.19 114.74
CA THR A 375 -32.13 30.38 114.39
C THR A 375 -32.10 29.84 112.96
N ARG A 376 -31.22 30.38 112.11
CA ARG A 376 -31.11 30.04 110.68
C ARG A 376 -29.91 29.15 110.33
N GLU A 377 -28.96 29.07 111.27
CA GLU A 377 -27.66 28.41 111.15
C GLU A 377 -27.72 26.94 110.70
N ILE A 378 -28.75 26.20 111.14
CA ILE A 378 -28.91 24.76 110.82
C ILE A 378 -29.32 24.56 109.35
N ALA A 379 -30.28 25.34 108.86
CA ALA A 379 -30.76 25.23 107.48
C ALA A 379 -29.70 25.68 106.47
N ASP A 380 -28.98 26.76 106.77
CA ASP A 380 -27.92 27.29 105.91
C ASP A 380 -26.71 26.33 105.88
N ARG A 381 -26.35 25.68 107.01
CA ARG A 381 -25.36 24.59 107.02
C ARG A 381 -25.79 23.37 106.19
N GLU A 382 -27.07 23.00 106.22
CA GLU A 382 -27.57 21.86 105.42
C GLU A 382 -27.47 22.14 103.91
N ILE A 383 -27.75 23.38 103.48
CA ILE A 383 -27.61 23.82 102.09
C ILE A 383 -26.14 23.82 101.67
N VAL A 384 -25.24 24.37 102.49
CA VAL A 384 -23.78 24.36 102.23
C VAL A 384 -23.24 22.93 102.14
N LEU A 385 -23.65 22.04 103.06
CA LEU A 385 -23.25 20.64 103.04
C LEU A 385 -23.75 19.92 101.78
N LYS A 386 -25.00 20.13 101.37
CA LYS A 386 -25.55 19.60 100.10
C LYS A 386 -24.76 20.07 98.89
N ASN A 387 -24.39 21.34 98.84
CA ASN A 387 -23.61 21.91 97.73
C ASN A 387 -22.18 21.32 97.67
N ILE A 388 -21.48 21.21 98.80
CA ILE A 388 -20.14 20.60 98.87
C ILE A 388 -20.22 19.11 98.47
N LEU A 389 -21.21 18.39 98.96
CA LEU A 389 -21.39 16.95 98.67
C LEU A 389 -21.81 16.72 97.21
N ALA A 390 -22.53 17.66 96.59
CA ALA A 390 -22.81 17.65 95.15
C ALA A 390 -21.54 17.83 94.30
N VAL A 391 -20.67 18.78 94.66
CA VAL A 391 -19.37 18.99 93.98
C VAL A 391 -18.46 17.75 94.12
N ILE A 392 -18.42 17.13 95.30
CA ILE A 392 -17.66 15.89 95.52
C ILE A 392 -18.20 14.73 94.66
N LYS A 393 -19.53 14.60 94.54
CA LYS A 393 -20.16 13.61 93.64
C LYS A 393 -19.84 13.88 92.18
N GLN A 394 -19.99 15.11 91.70
CA GLN A 394 -19.64 15.49 90.33
C GLN A 394 -18.16 15.20 90.01
N TYR A 395 -17.23 15.46 90.93
CA TYR A 395 -15.82 15.12 90.77
C TYR A 395 -15.61 13.61 90.70
N HIS A 396 -16.22 12.85 91.60
CA HIS A 396 -16.12 11.38 91.60
C HIS A 396 -16.72 10.77 90.32
N ASP A 397 -17.86 11.27 89.84
CA ASP A 397 -18.51 10.80 88.62
C ASP A 397 -17.71 11.20 87.36
N ALA A 398 -17.07 12.38 87.35
CA ALA A 398 -16.15 12.79 86.28
C ALA A 398 -14.91 11.89 86.21
N ALA A 399 -14.27 11.63 87.35
CA ALA A 399 -13.12 10.72 87.46
C ALA A 399 -13.51 9.26 87.11
N ARG A 400 -14.75 8.86 87.39
CA ARG A 400 -15.25 7.52 87.04
C ARG A 400 -15.51 7.37 85.55
N ALA A 401 -16.00 8.43 84.88
CA ALA A 401 -16.29 8.41 83.44
C ALA A 401 -15.05 8.11 82.59
N GLU A 402 -13.88 8.66 82.94
CA GLU A 402 -12.61 8.42 82.25
C GLU A 402 -12.22 6.93 82.18
N SER A 403 -12.63 6.11 83.16
CA SER A 403 -12.29 4.69 83.23
C SER A 403 -13.22 3.76 82.43
N VAL A 404 -14.42 4.21 82.04
CA VAL A 404 -15.43 3.33 81.39
C VAL A 404 -15.70 3.68 79.93
N GLU A 405 -15.41 4.91 79.52
CA GLU A 405 -15.67 5.38 78.14
C GLU A 405 -14.74 4.72 77.10
N SER A 406 -13.66 4.06 77.54
CA SER A 406 -12.78 3.20 76.71
C SER A 406 -13.35 1.81 76.43
N LEU A 407 -14.46 1.40 77.05
CA LEU A 407 -15.16 0.13 76.80
C LEU A 407 -16.56 0.40 76.27
N ILE A 408 -16.65 0.77 74.99
CA ILE A 408 -17.91 0.74 74.26
C ILE A 408 -18.43 -0.70 74.32
N SER A 409 -19.61 -0.91 74.90
CA SER A 409 -20.19 -2.24 75.08
C SER A 409 -20.31 -2.95 73.74
N LEU A 410 -19.62 -4.08 73.55
CA LEU A 410 -19.60 -4.81 72.27
C LEU A 410 -21.00 -5.16 71.75
N SER A 411 -21.98 -5.34 72.65
CA SER A 411 -23.39 -5.58 72.29
C SER A 411 -24.09 -4.45 71.51
N ASN A 412 -23.52 -3.24 71.53
CA ASN A 412 -23.98 -2.12 70.69
C ASN A 412 -23.37 -2.13 69.29
N ILE A 413 -22.18 -2.73 69.12
CA ILE A 413 -21.44 -2.76 67.84
C ILE A 413 -21.73 -4.05 67.07
N TYR A 414 -21.91 -5.18 67.76
CA TYR A 414 -22.15 -6.52 67.18
C TYR A 414 -23.40 -7.15 67.80
N ASP A 415 -24.11 -7.98 67.02
CA ASP A 415 -25.26 -8.71 67.53
C ASP A 415 -24.85 -10.01 68.25
N LYS A 416 -25.63 -10.40 69.26
CA LYS A 416 -25.32 -11.56 70.08
C LYS A 416 -25.53 -12.84 69.27
N GLY A 417 -24.43 -13.44 68.82
CA GLY A 417 -24.42 -14.69 68.07
C GLY A 417 -23.57 -14.64 66.79
N ASP A 418 -23.26 -13.43 66.30
CA ASP A 418 -22.20 -13.26 65.31
C ASP A 418 -20.82 -13.26 65.99
N LEU A 419 -19.82 -13.87 65.35
CA LEU A 419 -18.48 -14.07 65.89
C LEU A 419 -17.59 -12.82 65.80
N GLY A 420 -18.18 -11.66 65.52
CA GLY A 420 -17.51 -10.35 65.51
C GLY A 420 -16.91 -9.97 64.17
N PHE A 421 -17.45 -10.48 63.06
CA PHE A 421 -16.94 -10.21 61.72
C PHE A 421 -17.65 -9.04 61.03
N GLU A 422 -18.92 -8.76 61.32
CA GLU A 422 -19.66 -7.64 60.73
C GLU A 422 -20.27 -6.70 61.80
N PRO A 423 -19.82 -5.42 61.88
CA PRO A 423 -20.42 -4.44 62.79
C PRO A 423 -21.77 -3.94 62.27
N LYS A 424 -22.73 -3.70 63.18
CA LYS A 424 -24.10 -3.29 62.86
C LYS A 424 -24.14 -2.00 62.02
N PRO A 425 -24.93 -1.94 60.93
CA PRO A 425 -25.14 -0.71 60.18
C PRO A 425 -25.91 0.31 61.02
N ALA A 426 -25.34 1.50 61.20
CA ALA A 426 -25.94 2.54 62.04
C ALA A 426 -27.23 3.12 61.42
N PRO A 427 -28.30 3.33 62.22
CA PRO A 427 -29.54 3.92 61.73
C PRO A 427 -29.34 5.40 61.38
N ARG A 428 -29.53 5.76 60.11
CA ARG A 428 -29.45 7.14 59.62
C ARG A 428 -30.55 7.99 60.27
N LYS A 429 -30.19 8.87 61.20
CA LYS A 429 -31.04 10.00 61.61
C LYS A 429 -30.73 11.21 60.73
N SER A 430 -31.72 11.62 59.95
CA SER A 430 -31.69 12.84 59.16
C SER A 430 -31.81 14.09 60.05
N LEU A 431 -30.84 14.99 59.99
CA LEU A 431 -31.06 16.40 60.29
C LEU A 431 -30.18 17.27 59.37
N ALA A 432 -30.80 18.16 58.63
CA ALA A 432 -30.13 19.07 57.71
C ALA A 432 -29.69 20.37 58.41
N THR A 433 -28.65 21.03 57.88
CA THR A 433 -28.55 22.49 57.62
C THR A 433 -27.27 22.74 56.78
N GLY A 434 -27.24 23.81 55.96
CA GLY A 434 -26.19 24.11 54.95
C GLY A 434 -24.77 24.39 55.49
N THR A 435 -23.75 24.65 54.66
CA THR A 435 -23.77 25.38 53.36
C THR A 435 -22.65 24.90 52.39
N GLY A 436 -22.70 25.27 51.10
CA GLY A 436 -21.82 24.79 50.01
C GLY A 436 -20.31 25.16 50.12
N ILE A 437 -19.43 24.75 49.19
CA ILE A 437 -19.50 24.87 47.70
C ILE A 437 -18.75 23.71 46.99
N GLY A 438 -19.29 23.24 45.84
CA GLY A 438 -18.64 22.84 44.55
C GLY A 438 -17.35 22.00 44.48
N THR A 439 -17.12 21.12 43.49
CA THR A 439 -17.82 20.81 42.21
C THR A 439 -17.45 19.41 41.65
N THR A 440 -18.31 18.85 40.78
CA THR A 440 -18.03 17.84 39.71
C THR A 440 -17.43 16.46 40.08
N SER A 441 -18.24 15.38 40.03
CA SER A 441 -18.27 14.35 38.95
C SER A 441 -17.37 13.11 39.25
N SER A 442 -17.65 11.85 38.86
CA SER A 442 -18.67 11.24 37.99
C SER A 442 -18.82 9.73 38.29
N LEU A 443 -19.97 9.11 37.94
CA LEU A 443 -20.27 7.66 37.74
C LEU A 443 -19.85 6.66 38.85
N GLN A 444 -20.79 6.05 39.59
CA GLN A 444 -21.63 4.90 39.24
C GLN A 444 -20.91 3.53 39.17
N SER A 445 -21.19 2.69 40.17
CA SER A 445 -21.18 1.23 40.07
C SER A 445 -22.48 0.71 40.70
N PHE A 446 -23.33 0.05 39.92
CA PHE A 446 -24.52 -0.65 40.42
C PHE A 446 -24.17 -2.12 40.67
N GLU A 447 -24.62 -2.67 41.80
CA GLU A 447 -24.59 -4.10 42.05
C GLU A 447 -25.74 -4.80 41.32
N GLU A 448 -25.49 -6.02 40.84
CA GLU A 448 -26.51 -6.93 40.32
C GLU A 448 -26.68 -8.11 41.28
N LYS A 449 -27.92 -8.58 41.47
CA LYS A 449 -28.27 -9.59 42.47
C LYS A 449 -28.07 -11.02 41.97
N HIS A 450 -27.72 -11.92 42.88
CA HIS A 450 -27.84 -13.36 42.67
C HIS A 450 -29.31 -13.85 42.72
N SER A 451 -29.62 -14.83 41.89
CA SER A 451 -30.37 -16.04 42.31
C SER A 451 -30.06 -17.23 41.40
N ASP A 452 -29.45 -18.26 42.01
CA ASP A 452 -29.57 -19.70 41.75
C ASP A 452 -29.39 -20.30 40.32
N VAL A 453 -28.43 -21.22 40.17
CA VAL A 453 -28.66 -22.71 40.23
C VAL A 453 -27.41 -23.47 39.74
N SER A 454 -26.93 -24.42 40.57
CA SER A 454 -26.09 -25.60 40.25
C SER A 454 -24.69 -25.48 39.61
N GLY A 455 -23.74 -26.22 40.20
CA GLY A 455 -22.77 -26.99 39.38
C GLY A 455 -21.29 -26.91 39.79
N SER A 456 -20.90 -27.67 40.82
CA SER A 456 -19.55 -28.21 41.09
C SER A 456 -18.51 -28.02 39.95
N SER A 457 -17.48 -27.18 40.11
CA SER A 457 -16.23 -27.46 40.84
C SER A 457 -15.29 -28.53 40.24
N ALA A 458 -14.42 -28.10 39.31
CA ALA A 458 -13.01 -28.53 39.17
C ALA A 458 -12.72 -30.04 38.83
N PRO A 459 -11.46 -30.48 38.62
CA PRO A 459 -10.20 -29.75 38.57
C PRO A 459 -9.25 -30.10 37.39
N SER A 460 -8.06 -29.48 37.44
CA SER A 460 -6.74 -30.02 37.08
C SER A 460 -6.27 -30.22 35.63
N SER A 461 -5.22 -29.46 35.31
CA SER A 461 -3.89 -29.93 34.83
C SER A 461 -3.70 -30.52 33.42
N SER A 462 -2.81 -29.83 32.68
CA SER A 462 -1.54 -30.36 32.17
C SER A 462 -1.47 -31.30 30.94
N ILE A 463 -0.66 -30.82 29.98
CA ILE A 463 0.20 -31.57 29.03
C ILE A 463 -0.49 -32.13 27.76
N ALA A 464 0.29 -32.13 26.68
CA ALA A 464 -0.11 -32.39 25.30
C ALA A 464 -0.40 -33.86 24.97
N SER A 465 -1.23 -34.08 23.93
CA SER A 465 -1.02 -35.15 22.94
C SER A 465 -1.78 -34.89 21.63
N ILE A 466 -1.25 -35.43 20.54
CA ILE A 466 -1.68 -35.26 19.15
C ILE A 466 -2.63 -36.40 18.75
N LYS A 467 -3.73 -36.12 18.02
CA LYS A 467 -4.17 -36.84 16.79
C LYS A 467 -5.61 -36.52 16.32
N THR A 468 -5.74 -36.22 15.01
CA THR A 468 -6.88 -36.54 14.08
C THR A 468 -8.27 -35.94 14.42
N ILE A 469 -9.22 -35.63 13.53
CA ILE A 469 -9.93 -36.29 12.38
C ILE A 469 -10.75 -35.14 11.67
N PRO A 470 -11.46 -35.22 10.50
CA PRO A 470 -11.41 -36.06 9.27
C PRO A 470 -11.19 -35.28 7.95
N SER A 471 -10.99 -36.03 6.86
CA SER A 471 -11.16 -35.57 5.46
C SER A 471 -12.63 -35.68 4.98
N ILE A 472 -13.06 -34.80 4.07
CA ILE A 472 -14.38 -34.85 3.42
C ILE A 472 -14.39 -35.85 2.24
N SER A 473 -15.49 -36.59 2.09
CA SER A 473 -15.76 -37.50 0.97
C SER A 473 -16.49 -36.82 -0.19
N LEU A 474 -16.07 -37.13 -1.42
CA LEU A 474 -16.83 -36.89 -2.65
C LEU A 474 -17.24 -38.25 -3.25
N LEU A 475 -18.44 -38.29 -3.83
CA LEU A 475 -19.02 -39.44 -4.54
C LEU A 475 -19.39 -39.03 -5.98
N PRO A 476 -19.58 -40.00 -6.90
CA PRO A 476 -19.15 -39.86 -8.29
C PRO A 476 -20.30 -39.69 -9.30
N ILE A 477 -19.92 -39.47 -10.57
CA ILE A 477 -20.76 -39.70 -11.75
C ILE A 477 -19.93 -40.49 -12.78
N GLU A 478 -20.57 -41.47 -13.43
CA GLU A 478 -20.02 -42.34 -14.47
C GLU A 478 -20.21 -41.73 -15.87
N GLU A 479 -19.45 -42.19 -16.88
CA GLU A 479 -20.04 -42.72 -18.13
C GLU A 479 -19.02 -43.53 -18.97
N ASN A 480 -19.53 -44.40 -19.86
CA ASN A 480 -18.79 -45.41 -20.61
C ASN A 480 -18.27 -44.90 -21.98
N ASP A 481 -17.27 -45.61 -22.53
CA ASP A 481 -17.28 -46.26 -23.87
C ASP A 481 -15.83 -46.69 -24.22
N GLN A 482 -15.45 -47.97 -24.11
CA GLN A 482 -15.77 -49.14 -24.94
C GLN A 482 -14.88 -49.30 -26.20
N LEU A 483 -13.89 -50.20 -26.10
CA LEU A 483 -13.08 -50.77 -27.21
C LEU A 483 -13.94 -51.69 -28.11
N PRO A 484 -13.53 -51.96 -29.37
CA PRO A 484 -12.93 -53.29 -29.63
C PRO A 484 -11.93 -53.45 -30.81
N SER A 485 -11.22 -54.59 -30.81
CA SER A 485 -10.67 -55.34 -31.97
C SER A 485 -9.33 -54.86 -32.59
N LEU A 486 -8.50 -55.69 -33.26
CA LEU A 486 -8.54 -57.13 -33.56
C LEU A 486 -7.09 -57.73 -33.69
N ARG A 487 -6.96 -58.99 -34.15
CA ARG A 487 -5.78 -59.88 -33.97
C ARG A 487 -4.80 -59.97 -35.17
N GLU A 488 -3.63 -60.59 -34.87
CA GLU A 488 -2.88 -61.59 -35.68
C GLU A 488 -2.46 -61.25 -37.14
N SER A 489 -1.15 -61.16 -37.40
CA SER A 489 -0.36 -62.24 -38.04
C SER A 489 1.08 -61.82 -38.46
N VAL A 490 1.92 -62.81 -38.70
CA VAL A 490 3.37 -62.78 -39.04
C VAL A 490 3.56 -63.30 -40.50
N PRO A 491 4.77 -63.48 -41.09
CA PRO A 491 6.13 -62.95 -40.85
C PRO A 491 6.88 -62.54 -42.17
N SER A 492 8.21 -62.39 -42.09
CA SER A 492 9.21 -62.74 -43.13
C SER A 492 9.61 -61.69 -44.18
N PHE A 493 10.89 -61.28 -44.13
CA PHE A 493 11.87 -61.84 -45.07
C PHE A 493 13.27 -61.95 -44.44
N THR A 494 13.89 -63.12 -44.61
CA THR A 494 15.26 -63.44 -44.20
C THR A 494 16.28 -62.97 -45.25
N VAL A 495 17.58 -62.98 -44.91
CA VAL A 495 18.61 -63.71 -45.69
C VAL A 495 19.95 -63.72 -44.93
N THR A 496 20.44 -64.95 -44.67
CA THR A 496 21.81 -65.44 -44.33
C THR A 496 22.84 -64.51 -43.65
N SER A 497 23.40 -64.84 -42.48
CA SER A 497 24.20 -66.03 -42.10
C SER A 497 25.62 -66.08 -42.70
N LEU A 498 26.66 -66.09 -41.85
CA LEU A 498 27.47 -67.30 -41.56
C LEU A 498 28.67 -67.00 -40.63
N HIS A 499 28.94 -67.92 -39.67
CA HIS A 499 30.22 -68.21 -39.00
C HIS A 499 30.94 -67.12 -38.16
N SER A 500 31.72 -67.42 -37.12
CA SER A 500 31.94 -68.64 -36.30
C SER A 500 32.67 -68.23 -35.01
N SER A 501 32.57 -69.04 -33.93
CA SER A 501 33.61 -69.33 -32.89
C SER A 501 34.53 -68.20 -32.37
N LEU A 502 34.81 -68.04 -31.08
CA LEU A 502 35.00 -69.05 -30.02
C LEU A 502 34.88 -68.38 -28.62
N GLU A 503 34.96 -69.19 -27.57
CA GLU A 503 34.91 -68.84 -26.15
C GLU A 503 35.99 -67.84 -25.69
N SER A 504 35.61 -66.94 -24.77
CA SER A 504 36.45 -66.62 -23.60
C SER A 504 35.58 -66.16 -22.43
N GLN A 505 35.83 -66.72 -21.26
CA GLN A 505 35.13 -66.42 -20.01
C GLN A 505 35.60 -65.11 -19.36
N VAL A 506 34.77 -64.65 -18.41
CA VAL A 506 35.17 -64.22 -17.05
C VAL A 506 35.33 -62.71 -16.75
N GLU A 507 34.63 -62.34 -15.68
CA GLU A 507 34.62 -61.16 -14.78
C GLU A 507 33.73 -59.94 -15.06
N GLU A 508 33.06 -59.59 -13.96
CA GLU A 508 32.35 -58.37 -13.63
C GLU A 508 33.39 -57.24 -13.43
N GLU A 509 33.07 -55.98 -13.76
CA GLU A 509 33.05 -54.89 -12.77
C GLU A 509 32.59 -53.53 -13.34
N GLU A 510 31.90 -52.80 -12.47
CA GLU A 510 31.57 -51.36 -12.42
C GLU A 510 31.79 -50.44 -13.64
N ASP A 511 30.67 -49.93 -14.18
CA ASP A 511 30.63 -48.79 -15.12
C ASP A 511 31.28 -47.51 -14.56
N LYS A 512 32.47 -47.14 -15.05
CA LYS A 512 33.09 -45.80 -14.86
C LYS A 512 33.61 -45.13 -16.15
N ASP A 513 33.35 -45.69 -17.32
CA ASP A 513 34.00 -45.26 -18.59
C ASP A 513 33.27 -44.16 -19.39
N GLY A 514 32.18 -43.58 -18.87
CA GLY A 514 31.40 -42.56 -19.59
C GLY A 514 32.09 -41.20 -19.83
N LEU A 515 33.19 -40.90 -19.14
CA LEU A 515 33.92 -39.62 -19.27
C LEU A 515 35.11 -39.68 -20.24
N ASP A 516 35.75 -40.84 -20.34
CA ASP A 516 36.97 -41.03 -21.10
C ASP A 516 36.70 -41.07 -22.62
N ASP A 517 35.54 -41.58 -23.02
CA ASP A 517 35.11 -41.64 -24.43
C ASP A 517 34.70 -40.27 -25.00
N ILE A 518 34.13 -39.38 -24.18
CA ILE A 518 33.86 -37.99 -24.58
C ILE A 518 35.19 -37.25 -24.79
N SER A 519 36.17 -37.45 -23.89
CA SER A 519 37.51 -36.89 -24.01
C SER A 519 38.21 -37.37 -25.28
N LYS A 520 38.20 -38.69 -25.55
CA LYS A 520 38.75 -39.29 -26.77
C LYS A 520 38.02 -38.83 -28.04
N MET A 521 36.71 -38.58 -28.00
CA MET A 521 35.99 -37.97 -29.13
C MET A 521 36.38 -36.51 -29.37
N LEU A 522 36.53 -35.70 -28.31
CA LEU A 522 37.00 -34.31 -28.45
C LEU A 522 38.42 -34.24 -29.02
N GLU A 523 39.31 -35.14 -28.58
CA GLU A 523 40.68 -35.18 -29.07
C GLU A 523 40.76 -35.64 -30.53
N LYS A 524 39.96 -36.65 -30.93
CA LYS A 524 39.80 -37.04 -32.35
C LYS A 524 39.26 -35.89 -33.19
N SER A 525 38.22 -35.20 -32.73
CA SER A 525 37.63 -34.04 -33.43
C SER A 525 38.63 -32.89 -33.58
N LYS A 526 39.43 -32.62 -32.54
CA LYS A 526 40.52 -31.63 -32.59
C LYS A 526 41.61 -32.02 -33.60
N LEU A 527 41.98 -33.30 -33.67
CA LEU A 527 42.97 -33.82 -34.61
C LEU A 527 42.46 -33.76 -36.07
N GLU A 528 41.18 -34.07 -36.28
CA GLU A 528 40.50 -33.97 -37.57
C GLU A 528 40.36 -32.51 -38.03
N MET A 529 39.97 -31.60 -37.12
CA MET A 529 39.92 -30.17 -37.38
C MET A 529 41.31 -29.61 -37.72
N GLN A 530 42.35 -30.00 -36.98
CA GLN A 530 43.74 -29.63 -37.28
C GLN A 530 44.21 -30.16 -38.65
N LYS A 531 43.79 -31.39 -39.02
CA LYS A 531 44.08 -31.99 -40.33
C LYS A 531 43.36 -31.26 -41.46
N SER A 532 42.11 -30.83 -41.26
CA SER A 532 41.36 -29.99 -42.21
C SER A 532 42.01 -28.62 -42.38
N LEU A 533 42.41 -27.96 -41.28
CA LEU A 533 43.09 -26.66 -41.30
C LEU A 533 44.46 -26.75 -42.01
N MET A 534 45.18 -27.86 -41.84
CA MET A 534 46.44 -28.12 -42.55
C MET A 534 46.22 -28.37 -44.04
N LEU A 535 45.13 -29.05 -44.40
CA LEU A 535 44.72 -29.29 -45.79
C LEU A 535 44.31 -27.98 -46.49
N ASP A 536 43.50 -27.14 -45.83
CA ASP A 536 43.11 -25.81 -46.34
C ASP A 536 44.31 -24.87 -46.46
N MET A 537 45.26 -24.93 -45.51
CA MET A 537 46.51 -24.20 -45.61
C MET A 537 47.36 -24.69 -46.80
N ALA A 538 47.40 -26.00 -47.07
CA ALA A 538 48.08 -26.55 -48.25
C ALA A 538 47.39 -26.11 -49.55
N TYR A 539 46.05 -26.14 -49.63
CA TYR A 539 45.29 -25.61 -50.77
C TYR A 539 45.51 -24.10 -50.97
N SER A 540 45.55 -23.32 -49.88
CA SER A 540 45.86 -21.88 -49.93
C SER A 540 47.30 -21.61 -50.43
N GLN A 541 48.27 -22.40 -49.99
CA GLN A 541 49.66 -22.31 -50.49
C GLN A 541 49.76 -22.74 -51.97
N MET A 542 49.10 -23.82 -52.38
CA MET A 542 49.03 -24.24 -53.79
C MET A 542 48.36 -23.17 -54.67
N SER A 543 47.29 -22.54 -54.18
CA SER A 543 46.64 -21.41 -54.86
C SER A 543 47.61 -20.23 -55.02
N LYS A 544 48.30 -19.81 -53.96
CA LYS A 544 49.34 -18.75 -54.02
C LYS A 544 50.49 -19.10 -54.97
N MET A 545 50.92 -20.37 -55.03
CA MET A 545 51.92 -20.84 -56.01
C MET A 545 51.39 -20.88 -57.44
N SER A 546 50.09 -21.10 -57.65
CA SER A 546 49.48 -21.03 -58.99
C SER A 546 49.44 -19.58 -59.52
N LEU A 547 49.10 -18.61 -58.65
CA LEU A 547 49.12 -17.17 -59.01
C LEU A 547 50.53 -16.63 -59.25
N SER A 548 51.57 -17.15 -58.58
CA SER A 548 52.94 -16.75 -58.88
C SER A 548 53.46 -17.35 -60.20
N ARG A 549 53.04 -18.57 -60.54
CA ARG A 549 53.43 -19.25 -61.79
C ARG A 549 52.84 -18.58 -63.03
N THR A 550 51.56 -18.18 -63.01
CA THR A 550 50.92 -17.44 -64.12
C THR A 550 51.56 -16.06 -64.36
N LYS A 551 52.06 -15.40 -63.30
CA LYS A 551 52.79 -14.13 -63.39
C LYS A 551 54.19 -14.27 -64.01
N VAL A 552 54.82 -15.45 -63.92
CA VAL A 552 56.10 -15.78 -64.57
C VAL A 552 55.90 -16.17 -66.05
N GLU A 553 54.86 -16.95 -66.36
CA GLU A 553 54.54 -17.36 -67.74
C GLU A 553 54.28 -16.16 -68.66
N SER A 554 53.59 -15.14 -68.13
CA SER A 554 53.28 -13.89 -68.85
C SER A 554 54.52 -13.03 -69.17
N ARG A 555 55.66 -13.25 -68.47
CA ARG A 555 56.92 -12.55 -68.72
C ARG A 555 57.87 -13.29 -69.68
N ARG A 556 57.52 -14.51 -70.13
CA ARG A 556 58.39 -15.33 -71.00
C ARG A 556 58.02 -15.33 -72.49
N LYS A 557 56.87 -14.77 -72.89
CA LYS A 557 56.42 -14.75 -74.30
C LYS A 557 56.92 -13.55 -75.13
N SER A 558 57.76 -12.68 -74.59
CA SER A 558 58.27 -11.47 -75.29
C SER A 558 59.69 -11.58 -75.85
N VAL A 559 60.35 -12.75 -75.81
CA VAL A 559 61.71 -12.93 -76.33
C VAL A 559 61.88 -14.28 -77.04
N CYS A 560 61.82 -14.28 -78.38
CA CYS A 560 62.72 -15.02 -79.29
C CYS A 560 62.23 -15.02 -80.75
N ARG A 561 62.89 -14.24 -81.63
CA ARG A 561 62.93 -14.53 -83.08
C ARG A 561 64.34 -14.25 -83.66
N THR A 562 65.24 -15.21 -83.42
CA THR A 562 66.34 -15.69 -84.30
C THR A 562 67.31 -14.73 -85.03
N LYS A 563 68.58 -14.74 -84.55
CA LYS A 563 69.86 -15.03 -85.25
C LYS A 563 70.30 -14.28 -86.55
N VAL A 564 71.25 -13.34 -86.40
CA VAL A 564 72.68 -13.37 -86.86
C VAL A 564 72.98 -14.22 -88.15
N VAL A 565 73.25 -13.69 -89.37
CA VAL A 565 74.42 -12.90 -89.93
C VAL A 565 75.56 -13.80 -90.51
N PRO A 566 76.39 -13.46 -91.55
CA PRO A 566 76.42 -12.37 -92.58
C PRO A 566 76.58 -12.81 -94.08
N SER A 567 76.50 -11.89 -95.07
CA SER A 567 77.67 -11.39 -95.87
C SER A 567 77.40 -10.85 -97.32
N GLN A 568 78.27 -9.91 -97.73
CA GLN A 568 78.65 -9.42 -99.08
C GLN A 568 77.81 -8.40 -99.90
N SER A 569 78.43 -7.20 -100.06
CA SER A 569 78.63 -6.39 -101.29
C SER A 569 77.46 -5.82 -102.13
N GLY A 570 77.57 -4.55 -102.57
CA GLY A 570 76.92 -4.08 -103.82
C GLY A 570 76.68 -2.57 -103.94
N VAL A 571 77.62 -1.87 -104.58
CA VAL A 571 77.69 -0.40 -104.80
C VAL A 571 76.59 0.18 -105.72
N LEU A 572 76.32 1.50 -105.60
CA LEU A 572 75.83 2.52 -106.57
C LEU A 572 74.57 3.29 -106.09
N VAL A 573 74.62 4.61 -105.81
CA VAL A 573 74.66 5.80 -106.72
C VAL A 573 73.26 6.08 -107.31
N ASP A 574 72.64 7.28 -107.25
CA ASP A 574 73.19 8.65 -107.23
C ASP A 574 72.24 9.74 -106.63
N ALA A 575 72.76 10.98 -106.48
CA ALA A 575 72.16 12.34 -106.64
C ALA A 575 70.71 12.70 -106.18
N GLU A 576 70.31 13.93 -105.86
CA GLU A 576 70.86 15.25 -105.46
C GLU A 576 69.63 16.21 -105.36
N GLY A 577 69.75 17.39 -104.71
CA GLY A 577 68.87 18.55 -104.98
C GLY A 577 67.87 18.93 -103.86
N LYS A 578 68.26 19.65 -102.79
CA LYS A 578 68.46 21.12 -102.65
C LYS A 578 67.20 21.99 -102.43
N LYS A 579 67.30 22.79 -101.34
CA LYS A 579 66.70 24.13 -101.09
C LYS A 579 65.20 24.19 -100.75
N ASP A 580 64.74 25.14 -99.93
CA ASP A 580 65.41 26.15 -99.07
C ASP A 580 64.41 26.56 -97.95
N LYS A 581 64.87 26.74 -96.70
CA LYS A 581 64.45 27.73 -95.67
C LYS A 581 62.96 27.82 -95.24
N SER A 582 62.59 28.26 -94.04
CA SER A 582 63.28 28.86 -92.87
C SER A 582 62.41 28.54 -91.63
N ASP A 583 62.94 28.12 -90.47
CA ASP A 583 63.55 28.94 -89.40
C ASP A 583 62.53 29.89 -88.71
N GLU A 584 62.50 30.10 -87.38
CA GLU A 584 63.29 29.68 -86.19
C GLU A 584 62.35 29.81 -84.94
N LYS A 585 62.61 29.38 -83.68
CA LYS A 585 63.41 28.33 -82.98
C LYS A 585 63.30 28.62 -81.45
N VAL A 586 63.93 27.81 -80.59
CA VAL A 586 64.56 28.13 -79.28
C VAL A 586 63.76 27.82 -78.01
N THR A 587 64.26 27.11 -76.98
CA THR A 587 65.08 25.85 -76.84
C THR A 587 65.28 25.54 -75.34
N PHE A 588 65.49 24.24 -75.00
CA PHE A 588 66.46 23.69 -74.00
C PHE A 588 66.26 23.98 -72.49
N GLU A 589 66.12 22.94 -71.65
CA GLU A 589 67.16 22.09 -70.98
C GLU A 589 67.71 22.73 -69.67
N LYS A 590 68.14 22.03 -68.60
CA LYS A 590 68.28 20.58 -68.27
C LYS A 590 68.41 20.40 -66.73
N GLU A 591 68.28 19.15 -66.25
CA GLU A 591 69.06 18.43 -65.17
C GLU A 591 69.63 19.20 -63.93
N THR A 592 69.80 18.67 -62.71
CA THR A 592 69.72 17.33 -62.06
C THR A 592 69.85 17.51 -60.52
N GLY A 593 69.59 16.46 -59.72
CA GLY A 593 70.42 16.22 -58.52
C GLY A 593 69.75 15.98 -57.17
N GLN A 594 70.02 14.80 -56.61
CA GLN A 594 69.81 14.32 -55.22
C GLN A 594 70.61 15.14 -54.18
N GLY A 595 70.42 15.07 -52.85
CA GLY A 595 69.52 14.28 -51.98
C GLY A 595 70.02 14.29 -50.50
N GLU A 596 69.25 13.71 -49.56
CA GLU A 596 69.62 13.32 -48.15
C GLU A 596 70.06 14.44 -47.15
N THR A 597 69.90 14.42 -45.81
CA THR A 597 69.07 13.70 -44.79
C THR A 597 69.19 14.43 -43.41
N VAL A 598 68.31 14.09 -42.43
CA VAL A 598 68.48 14.09 -40.93
C VAL A 598 67.78 15.19 -40.07
N GLU A 599 66.87 14.74 -39.19
CA GLU A 599 66.60 14.99 -37.72
C GLU A 599 67.12 16.29 -37.02
N ASP A 600 66.55 16.85 -35.92
CA ASP A 600 65.22 16.81 -35.24
C ASP A 600 65.13 17.99 -34.21
N GLU A 601 63.93 18.31 -33.67
CA GLU A 601 63.62 19.03 -32.39
C GLU A 601 64.25 20.45 -32.09
N GLU A 602 63.71 21.41 -31.31
CA GLU A 602 62.45 21.60 -30.54
C GLU A 602 62.19 23.11 -30.18
N LYS A 603 60.93 23.46 -29.83
CA LYS A 603 60.44 24.53 -28.89
C LYS A 603 60.63 26.07 -29.10
N GLU A 604 59.48 26.75 -29.37
CA GLU A 604 58.83 27.90 -28.65
C GLU A 604 59.58 29.25 -28.31
N PRO A 605 58.92 30.36 -27.83
CA PRO A 605 57.50 30.60 -27.45
C PRO A 605 56.78 31.92 -27.94
N VAL A 606 55.43 31.86 -27.94
CA VAL A 606 54.36 32.82 -27.49
C VAL A 606 54.52 34.36 -27.50
N LYS A 607 53.49 35.09 -27.99
CA LYS A 607 52.92 36.30 -27.32
C LYS A 607 51.47 36.66 -27.71
N ASP A 608 50.65 37.04 -26.70
CA ASP A 608 49.20 37.27 -26.75
C ASP A 608 48.71 38.72 -26.97
N THR A 609 47.39 38.89 -27.17
CA THR A 609 46.45 39.72 -26.35
C THR A 609 45.01 39.54 -26.88
N ASN A 610 44.06 38.96 -26.12
CA ASN A 610 43.10 39.55 -25.14
C ASN A 610 41.98 40.42 -25.77
N ASP A 611 40.71 40.42 -25.31
CA ASP A 611 40.15 39.96 -24.02
C ASP A 611 38.62 39.62 -24.04
N ALA A 612 38.15 38.93 -22.98
CA ALA A 612 36.84 38.93 -22.27
C ALA A 612 35.46 39.19 -22.97
N SER A 613 34.30 38.65 -22.53
CA SER A 613 33.91 37.68 -21.46
C SER A 613 32.39 37.38 -21.49
N GLU A 614 31.96 36.16 -21.09
CA GLU A 614 30.67 35.78 -20.41
C GLU A 614 29.29 36.18 -21.05
N GLY A 615 28.16 35.47 -20.92
CA GLY A 615 27.77 34.20 -20.28
C GLY A 615 26.22 34.03 -20.24
N ASN A 616 25.72 32.80 -19.99
CA ASN A 616 24.33 32.39 -19.65
C ASN A 616 23.18 32.26 -20.71
N GLU A 617 22.76 30.99 -20.90
CA GLU A 617 21.44 30.37 -20.63
C GLU A 617 20.07 30.80 -21.25
N GLU A 618 19.35 29.73 -21.67
CA GLU A 618 17.89 29.46 -21.78
C GLU A 618 16.92 30.15 -22.78
N GLN A 619 16.46 29.31 -23.73
CA GLN A 619 15.07 29.04 -24.19
C GLN A 619 13.96 30.11 -24.10
N VAL A 620 13.24 30.33 -25.23
CA VAL A 620 11.76 30.20 -25.37
C VAL A 620 11.40 29.83 -26.83
N GLN A 621 10.34 29.05 -27.03
CA GLN A 621 9.76 28.65 -28.34
C GLN A 621 8.62 29.59 -28.80
N VAL A 622 8.50 29.83 -30.11
CA VAL A 622 7.25 30.00 -30.94
C VAL A 622 7.72 29.69 -32.39
N GLN A 623 7.26 28.70 -33.19
CA GLN A 623 5.95 28.19 -33.61
C GLN A 623 5.35 28.94 -34.84
N GLU A 624 4.65 28.18 -35.70
CA GLU A 624 3.99 28.57 -36.97
C GLU A 624 4.97 28.73 -38.17
N ASP A 625 4.69 28.26 -39.40
CA ASP A 625 3.41 27.87 -40.02
C ASP A 625 3.45 26.53 -40.81
N ALA A 626 2.28 25.98 -41.17
CA ALA A 626 2.11 24.67 -41.78
C ALA A 626 1.35 24.66 -43.13
N ASP A 627 1.48 23.56 -43.88
CA ASP A 627 0.77 23.25 -45.13
C ASP A 627 -0.77 23.20 -44.99
N LYS A 628 -1.46 23.40 -46.13
CA LYS A 628 -2.93 23.26 -46.22
C LYS A 628 -3.41 22.65 -47.56
N PRO A 629 -4.12 21.51 -47.52
CA PRO A 629 -5.17 21.11 -48.47
C PRO A 629 -6.58 21.31 -47.82
N PRO A 630 -7.74 20.87 -48.36
CA PRO A 630 -8.01 20.15 -49.61
C PRO A 630 -9.16 20.76 -50.48
N GLU A 631 -9.61 20.04 -51.51
CA GLU A 631 -10.79 20.37 -52.33
C GLU A 631 -11.56 19.08 -52.76
N THR A 632 -12.90 19.16 -52.89
CA THR A 632 -13.83 18.18 -53.55
C THR A 632 -13.96 16.75 -52.94
N GLU A 633 -15.09 16.02 -53.00
CA GLU A 633 -16.49 16.32 -53.39
C GLU A 633 -17.46 15.27 -52.78
N SER A 634 -18.77 15.52 -52.89
CA SER A 634 -19.91 14.67 -52.43
C SER A 634 -20.11 13.41 -53.31
N PRO A 635 -21.03 12.45 -52.99
CA PRO A 635 -22.48 12.71 -53.09
C PRO A 635 -23.40 12.01 -52.06
N GLU A 636 -24.63 12.54 -52.00
CA GLU A 636 -25.81 11.97 -51.36
C GLU A 636 -26.43 10.85 -52.21
N ALA A 637 -27.14 9.90 -51.59
CA ALA A 637 -28.32 9.23 -52.17
C ALA A 637 -29.09 8.47 -51.08
N GLU A 638 -30.27 8.97 -50.69
CA GLU A 638 -31.23 8.23 -49.88
C GLU A 638 -32.17 7.37 -50.76
N ASP A 639 -32.75 6.35 -50.12
CA ASP A 639 -34.18 6.03 -50.14
C ASP A 639 -34.74 4.83 -50.97
N LYS A 640 -35.76 4.20 -50.36
CA LYS A 640 -36.82 3.31 -50.88
C LYS A 640 -36.53 1.91 -51.46
N LEU A 641 -36.69 0.93 -50.56
CA LEU A 641 -37.64 -0.20 -50.70
C LEU A 641 -39.10 0.33 -50.86
N PRO A 642 -40.14 -0.45 -51.30
CA PRO A 642 -40.37 -1.86 -50.91
C PRO A 642 -41.16 -2.78 -51.90
N GLU A 643 -41.62 -3.91 -51.33
CA GLU A 643 -42.83 -4.70 -51.65
C GLU A 643 -42.82 -5.85 -52.69
N GLU A 644 -42.85 -7.06 -52.12
CA GLU A 644 -43.79 -8.17 -52.38
C GLU A 644 -44.09 -8.69 -53.80
N LYS A 645 -43.88 -10.01 -53.95
CA LYS A 645 -44.97 -10.92 -54.36
C LYS A 645 -44.72 -12.38 -54.01
N GLU A 646 -45.71 -13.00 -53.38
CA GLU A 646 -45.84 -14.45 -53.22
C GLU A 646 -46.23 -15.15 -54.53
N LYS A 647 -45.89 -16.46 -54.58
CA LYS A 647 -46.51 -17.61 -55.28
C LYS A 647 -45.46 -18.43 -56.02
N SER A 648 -45.51 -19.74 -56.11
CA SER A 648 -46.19 -20.88 -55.45
C SER A 648 -45.80 -22.09 -56.32
N ASP A 649 -46.02 -23.31 -55.82
CA ASP A 649 -46.06 -24.57 -56.59
C ASP A 649 -44.69 -25.07 -57.13
N GLU A 650 -44.04 -26.12 -56.62
CA GLU A 650 -44.41 -27.53 -56.37
C GLU A 650 -43.96 -28.49 -57.52
N ASN A 651 -43.45 -29.66 -57.13
CA ASN A 651 -43.23 -30.90 -57.88
C ASN A 651 -41.91 -31.17 -58.67
N GLN A 652 -41.07 -31.98 -58.00
CA GLN A 652 -40.72 -33.38 -58.37
C GLN A 652 -39.47 -33.75 -59.21
N LYS A 653 -38.94 -34.94 -58.81
CA LYS A 653 -37.91 -35.83 -59.38
C LYS A 653 -36.47 -35.37 -59.24
N THR A 654 -35.55 -36.10 -58.59
CA THR A 654 -35.18 -37.55 -58.64
C THR A 654 -34.67 -38.01 -60.00
N GLU A 655 -33.38 -37.80 -60.24
CA GLU A 655 -32.37 -38.87 -60.28
C GLU A 655 -31.03 -38.32 -59.76
#